data_AF-A0A6C2YTH9-F1
#
_entry.id   AF-A0A6C2YTH9-F1
#
_cell.length_a   1.000
_cell.length_b   1.000
_cell.length_c   1.000
_cell.angle_alpha   90.00
_cell.angle_beta   90.00
_cell.angle_gamma   90.00
#
_symmetry.space_group_name_H-M   'P 1'
#
loop_
_entity.id
_entity.type
_entity.pdbx_description
1 polymer ?
#
loop_
_entity_poly.entity_id
_entity_poly.type
_entity_poly.pdbx_seq_one_letter_code
_entity_poly.pdbx_strand_id
1 'polypeptide(L)'
;MNFDAYYQALHGYAPFPWQSRLAKQASEGNWPDVIALPTSAGKTATIDVAVFVLAIGAKNAARRIFFVVDRRIVVDQAYRYADELANKLKNATSGILKQTADALRKIAQDERPLDVYALRGGMYRESAWARSPLQPTILTTTVDQVGSRLLFRGYGVSDSMKPVHAGLVGTDSLILLDEAHCSKPFEQTVRAVQNYQTWTAEQSSLRFVSMTATPTVTEANLIRDEPEDQRHPILGKRIQANKPTTLVVAEKAKGKNFTTDLVKELKKQAEALAVDGGCVGIMVNRVRTARELAKALGDDAVLLTGRMRPLDRDRLFDDKLQSLLTNAEGTPPKFVIGTQCLEVGADFDFHALVSECASLDALRQRFGRLNRGANRPEAKAAIVIRGDQTDDTSDDPIYGESLANTWKWLKSKSENDVFDFGIAAVRSALEGVDVTSLNAPSVNAPVLFPAHLDCWVQTHPIPAPDPDPALFLHGPKFGPPDVQVVLRSNLGKDWKNWAEIVSLCPPSSSEAVPVRLSDLKRWIAGESLPNSSSDIEGESDESEEPEKKSHRRALRWQGKAKSIVVDTPKLIHASAVYVIPISEDARELGDFPYGLTDYAEEAFQRSCDKAVLYIEKTIDKEADDFDDQLTEAILARITPAPTPEWLTRAVNALQNPRHRLEEKHPLGGWVVTSKRRLHQFDPEFLDDDDSSYSPGNLVSLVDHSQGVAEYARRFATGCGLDAELYSLAGLYHDLGKLDPRFQKLLKGYAGGLQLAKSGSFARRDWSIHQYPNGARHELLSAAVLAQHTSEELLLHLVATHHGSARPFANPVSENDASSQFDLNLFELKQHGLSAKQEVAKWNGELPERFWRIVRKFGWWGSAYREAVFRLADHAQSAAEQENGWKASTTVQPSPLGAFVAAPKLSSLPLIGLDGANPLGFLAALGTLVVMNQIRQTDKAPNWLAGPVLLSWGANGSIQTPVLHLASNPPEGKEFSEFLASHLARTPAEPHAAGWVVEMLSVKDEALVEMIRNRCQFRTRTDRGFLDWVSALTCESAPAATSPVQTVRRDYLPDNLRSIMQRTNGTHLYRSLFQIWDFADALDNQSLHWEPSEDRRHAYQWNQPSGDPTRKRRGGMLGANRLALEAWPFFPLFPVREKATTRGFQGTRANDITWTWPLWSSPLSIDSIASLLSLDFTEQQSESADAMLGSKYAMLGIATRFQTRRILVGKTPNLTAAIAVG
;
A
#
# COMPACT_ATOMS: atom_id res chain seq x y z
N MET A 1 -19.19 -27.29 -17.69
CA MET A 1 -18.98 -27.86 -16.34
C MET A 1 -20.17 -27.46 -15.46
N ASN A 2 -20.54 -28.25 -14.44
CA ASN A 2 -21.63 -27.95 -13.50
C ASN A 2 -21.03 -27.71 -12.10
N PHE A 3 -21.42 -26.63 -11.42
CA PHE A 3 -20.84 -26.24 -10.13
C PHE A 3 -21.13 -27.26 -9.02
N ASP A 4 -22.37 -27.76 -8.92
CA ASP A 4 -22.75 -28.72 -7.88
C ASP A 4 -21.97 -30.01 -7.99
N ALA A 5 -21.77 -30.51 -9.22
CA ALA A 5 -20.92 -31.68 -9.47
C ALA A 5 -19.44 -31.41 -9.15
N TYR A 6 -18.95 -30.20 -9.42
CA TYR A 6 -17.59 -29.78 -9.08
C TYR A 6 -17.39 -29.73 -7.56
N TYR A 7 -18.31 -29.09 -6.85
CA TYR A 7 -18.28 -28.95 -5.41
C TYR A 7 -18.39 -30.30 -4.70
N GLN A 8 -19.30 -31.17 -5.16
CA GLN A 8 -19.45 -32.55 -4.67
C GLN A 8 -18.17 -33.37 -4.89
N ALA A 9 -17.50 -33.23 -6.05
CA ALA A 9 -16.25 -33.93 -6.31
C ALA A 9 -15.09 -33.41 -5.44
N LEU A 10 -15.09 -32.12 -5.11
CA LEU A 10 -14.06 -31.47 -4.31
C LEU A 10 -14.18 -31.80 -2.82
N HIS A 11 -15.41 -31.72 -2.27
CA HIS A 11 -15.66 -31.78 -0.83
C HIS A 11 -16.32 -33.08 -0.36
N GLY A 12 -16.89 -33.87 -1.27
CA GLY A 12 -17.61 -35.11 -0.94
C GLY A 12 -19.07 -34.93 -0.52
N TYR A 13 -19.59 -33.70 -0.53
CA TYR A 13 -20.98 -33.36 -0.21
C TYR A 13 -21.49 -32.21 -1.09
N ALA A 14 -22.82 -32.06 -1.18
CA ALA A 14 -23.46 -31.10 -2.07
C ALA A 14 -23.34 -29.66 -1.54
N PRO A 15 -23.24 -28.64 -2.42
CA PRO A 15 -23.24 -27.25 -2.00
C PRO A 15 -24.59 -26.85 -1.38
N PHE A 16 -24.58 -25.80 -0.58
CA PHE A 16 -25.81 -25.15 -0.13
C PHE A 16 -26.52 -24.42 -1.28
N PRO A 17 -27.86 -24.29 -1.26
CA PRO A 17 -28.60 -23.66 -2.35
C PRO A 17 -28.09 -22.26 -2.72
N TRP A 18 -27.77 -21.42 -1.73
CA TRP A 18 -27.20 -20.09 -1.99
C TRP A 18 -25.85 -20.12 -2.72
N GLN A 19 -25.02 -21.15 -2.50
CA GLN A 19 -23.72 -21.30 -3.17
C GLN A 19 -23.92 -21.61 -4.65
N SER A 20 -24.88 -22.47 -4.98
CA SER A 20 -25.28 -22.75 -6.37
C SER A 20 -25.89 -21.54 -7.05
N ARG A 21 -26.71 -20.74 -6.33
CA ARG A 21 -27.25 -19.46 -6.86
C ARG A 21 -26.13 -18.47 -7.16
N LEU A 22 -25.19 -18.29 -6.24
CA LEU A 22 -24.01 -17.45 -6.44
C LEU A 22 -23.18 -17.92 -7.65
N ALA A 23 -22.91 -19.23 -7.75
CA ALA A 23 -22.14 -19.80 -8.85
C ALA A 23 -22.80 -19.53 -10.22
N LYS A 24 -24.13 -19.65 -10.30
CA LYS A 24 -24.88 -19.33 -11.52
C LYS A 24 -24.74 -17.85 -11.88
N GLN A 25 -24.99 -16.95 -10.93
CA GLN A 25 -24.91 -15.50 -11.14
C GLN A 25 -23.49 -15.06 -11.55
N ALA A 26 -22.46 -15.57 -10.87
CA ALA A 26 -21.07 -15.26 -11.17
C ALA A 26 -20.61 -15.84 -12.51
N SER A 27 -21.15 -16.98 -12.94
CA SER A 27 -20.87 -17.57 -14.27
C SER A 27 -21.36 -16.70 -15.43
N GLU A 28 -22.37 -15.86 -15.20
CA GLU A 28 -22.88 -14.87 -16.15
C GLU A 28 -22.04 -13.57 -16.14
N GLY A 29 -21.03 -13.47 -15.27
CA GLY A 29 -20.17 -12.31 -15.09
C GLY A 29 -20.71 -11.26 -14.12
N ASN A 30 -21.74 -11.59 -13.34
CA ASN A 30 -22.45 -10.67 -12.45
C ASN A 30 -22.21 -11.04 -10.97
N TRP A 31 -21.05 -10.68 -10.40
CA TRP A 31 -20.83 -10.86 -8.97
C TRP A 31 -21.76 -9.95 -8.14
N PRO A 32 -22.27 -10.40 -6.97
CA PRO A 32 -23.01 -9.55 -6.05
C PRO A 32 -22.10 -8.50 -5.39
N ASP A 33 -22.68 -7.38 -4.95
CA ASP A 33 -21.93 -6.38 -4.17
C ASP A 33 -21.75 -6.85 -2.72
N VAL A 34 -22.80 -7.50 -2.15
CA VAL A 34 -22.80 -8.03 -0.78
C VAL A 34 -23.32 -9.46 -0.72
N ILE A 35 -22.70 -10.27 0.14
CA ILE A 35 -23.21 -11.57 0.60
C ILE A 35 -23.56 -11.44 2.09
N ALA A 36 -24.87 -11.36 2.38
CA ALA A 36 -25.40 -11.22 3.74
C ALA A 36 -25.98 -12.52 4.29
N LEU A 37 -25.08 -13.44 4.64
CA LEU A 37 -25.41 -14.74 5.21
C LEU A 37 -24.90 -14.85 6.66
N PRO A 38 -25.58 -15.65 7.50
CA PRO A 38 -25.17 -15.81 8.90
C PRO A 38 -23.80 -16.47 9.01
N THR A 39 -23.14 -16.28 10.16
CA THR A 39 -21.94 -17.04 10.51
C THR A 39 -22.27 -18.53 10.45
N SER A 40 -21.32 -19.37 10.01
CA SER A 40 -21.48 -20.81 9.72
C SER A 40 -22.24 -21.20 8.43
N ALA A 41 -22.67 -20.25 7.59
CA ALA A 41 -23.32 -20.56 6.30
C ALA A 41 -22.37 -21.07 5.19
N GLY A 42 -21.07 -21.26 5.49
CA GLY A 42 -20.08 -21.74 4.52
C GLY A 42 -19.63 -20.68 3.51
N LYS A 43 -19.47 -19.42 3.93
CA LYS A 43 -19.10 -18.27 3.08
C LYS A 43 -17.76 -18.46 2.35
N THR A 44 -16.84 -19.25 2.90
CA THR A 44 -15.55 -19.60 2.30
C THR A 44 -15.68 -20.28 0.92
N ALA A 45 -16.82 -20.91 0.62
CA ALA A 45 -17.11 -21.49 -0.69
C ALA A 45 -17.15 -20.45 -1.84
N THR A 46 -17.14 -19.15 -1.54
CA THR A 46 -16.92 -18.09 -2.53
C THR A 46 -15.59 -18.27 -3.28
N ILE A 47 -14.56 -18.84 -2.63
CA ILE A 47 -13.29 -19.23 -3.26
C ILE A 47 -13.55 -20.29 -4.34
N ASP A 48 -14.31 -21.34 -4.02
CA ASP A 48 -14.65 -22.40 -4.98
C ASP A 48 -15.41 -21.86 -6.18
N VAL A 49 -16.36 -20.95 -5.94
CA VAL A 49 -17.13 -20.29 -7.01
C VAL A 49 -16.18 -19.51 -7.91
N ALA A 50 -15.27 -18.71 -7.34
CA ALA A 50 -14.33 -17.91 -8.12
C ALA A 50 -13.41 -18.76 -8.99
N VAL A 51 -12.88 -19.87 -8.45
CA VAL A 51 -12.05 -20.82 -9.21
C VAL A 51 -12.86 -21.51 -10.32
N PHE A 52 -14.09 -21.94 -10.03
CA PHE A 52 -14.97 -22.55 -11.02
C PHE A 52 -15.31 -21.58 -12.17
N VAL A 53 -15.68 -20.35 -11.84
CA VAL A 53 -16.02 -19.27 -12.79
C VAL A 53 -14.83 -18.96 -13.71
N LEU A 54 -13.61 -18.96 -13.16
CA LEU A 54 -12.38 -18.83 -13.95
C LEU A 54 -12.16 -20.03 -14.87
N ALA A 55 -12.32 -21.26 -14.36
CA ALA A 55 -12.09 -22.47 -15.15
C ALA A 55 -13.08 -22.64 -16.31
N ILE A 56 -14.32 -22.16 -16.19
CA ILE A 56 -15.28 -22.18 -17.30
C ILE A 56 -15.08 -21.03 -18.31
N GLY A 57 -14.14 -20.12 -18.05
CA GLY A 57 -13.87 -18.97 -18.91
C GLY A 57 -15.00 -17.95 -18.91
N ALA A 58 -15.69 -17.76 -17.77
CA ALA A 58 -16.77 -16.80 -17.66
C ALA A 58 -16.30 -15.38 -17.99
N LYS A 59 -17.20 -14.56 -18.55
CA LYS A 59 -16.92 -13.14 -18.77
C LYS A 59 -16.60 -12.51 -17.42
N ASN A 60 -15.56 -11.69 -17.38
CA ASN A 60 -15.12 -11.02 -16.16
C ASN A 60 -14.70 -11.99 -15.03
N ALA A 61 -14.22 -13.20 -15.33
CA ALA A 61 -13.51 -13.98 -14.32
C ALA A 61 -12.18 -13.29 -13.94
N ALA A 62 -11.75 -13.41 -12.69
CA ALA A 62 -10.48 -12.88 -12.20
C ALA A 62 -9.45 -13.99 -12.09
N ARG A 63 -8.21 -13.76 -12.54
CA ARG A 63 -7.11 -14.71 -12.29
C ARG A 63 -6.61 -14.66 -10.86
N ARG A 64 -6.78 -13.52 -10.18
CA ARG A 64 -6.36 -13.31 -8.79
C ARG A 64 -7.55 -13.16 -7.88
N ILE A 65 -7.61 -14.00 -6.85
CA ILE A 65 -8.70 -14.03 -5.89
C ILE A 65 -8.11 -13.68 -4.53
N PHE A 66 -8.40 -12.48 -4.04
CA PHE A 66 -8.00 -12.02 -2.72
C PHE A 66 -9.13 -12.33 -1.73
N PHE A 67 -8.91 -13.27 -0.83
CA PHE A 67 -9.77 -13.51 0.32
C PHE A 67 -9.22 -12.70 1.50
N VAL A 68 -9.84 -11.55 1.74
CA VAL A 68 -9.38 -10.55 2.69
C VAL A 68 -10.12 -10.73 4.00
N VAL A 69 -9.36 -10.78 5.09
CA VAL A 69 -9.93 -10.83 6.44
C VAL A 69 -9.24 -9.80 7.31
N ASP A 70 -10.01 -9.08 8.11
CA ASP A 70 -9.51 -8.01 8.97
C ASP A 70 -8.53 -8.51 10.06
N ARG A 71 -8.55 -9.81 10.39
CA ARG A 71 -7.79 -10.37 11.51
C ARG A 71 -6.77 -11.42 11.09
N ARG A 72 -5.53 -11.26 11.56
CA ARG A 72 -4.36 -12.10 11.20
C ARG A 72 -4.53 -13.60 11.49
N ILE A 73 -5.26 -13.98 12.54
CA ILE A 73 -5.43 -15.40 12.91
C ILE A 73 -6.25 -16.18 11.86
N VAL A 74 -7.11 -15.50 11.12
CA VAL A 74 -8.08 -16.12 10.20
C VAL A 74 -7.49 -16.47 8.85
N VAL A 75 -6.45 -15.73 8.46
CA VAL A 75 -5.79 -15.89 7.17
C VAL A 75 -5.36 -17.35 6.96
N ASP A 76 -4.95 -18.02 8.03
CA ASP A 76 -4.52 -19.40 8.08
C ASP A 76 -5.59 -20.42 7.68
N GLN A 77 -6.81 -20.24 8.16
CA GLN A 77 -7.85 -21.22 7.86
C GLN A 77 -8.28 -21.12 6.40
N ALA A 78 -8.48 -19.89 5.91
CA ALA A 78 -8.76 -19.67 4.50
C ALA A 78 -7.60 -20.17 3.62
N TYR A 79 -6.36 -19.99 4.07
CA TYR A 79 -5.17 -20.48 3.38
C TYR A 79 -5.19 -22.00 3.26
N ARG A 80 -5.37 -22.73 4.36
CA ARG A 80 -5.44 -24.20 4.37
C ARG A 80 -6.56 -24.72 3.48
N TYR A 81 -7.74 -24.09 3.53
CA TYR A 81 -8.86 -24.43 2.65
C TYR A 81 -8.51 -24.27 1.17
N ALA A 82 -7.89 -23.15 0.80
CA ALA A 82 -7.45 -22.89 -0.57
C ALA A 82 -6.31 -23.84 -1.00
N ASP A 83 -5.37 -24.13 -0.11
CA ASP A 83 -4.25 -25.05 -0.38
C ASP A 83 -4.73 -26.49 -0.61
N GLU A 84 -5.68 -26.97 0.19
CA GLU A 84 -6.33 -28.26 -0.04
C GLU A 84 -7.04 -28.33 -1.40
N LEU A 85 -7.74 -27.25 -1.78
CA LEU A 85 -8.36 -27.11 -3.10
C LEU A 85 -7.30 -27.20 -4.22
N ALA A 86 -6.22 -26.43 -4.12
CA ALA A 86 -5.14 -26.44 -5.10
C ALA A 86 -4.48 -27.83 -5.21
N ASN A 87 -4.23 -28.50 -4.09
CA ASN A 87 -3.67 -29.85 -4.04
C ASN A 87 -4.59 -30.90 -4.68
N LYS A 88 -5.90 -30.84 -4.41
CA LYS A 88 -6.89 -31.73 -5.05
C LYS A 88 -6.94 -31.53 -6.56
N LEU A 89 -6.90 -30.28 -7.05
CA LEU A 89 -6.85 -29.97 -8.47
C LEU A 89 -5.54 -30.44 -9.13
N LYS A 90 -4.40 -30.22 -8.46
CA LYS A 90 -3.08 -30.66 -8.95
C LYS A 90 -3.03 -32.18 -9.15
N ASN A 91 -3.56 -32.94 -8.20
CA ASN A 91 -3.53 -34.40 -8.18
C ASN A 91 -4.69 -35.07 -8.95
N ALA A 92 -5.63 -34.31 -9.49
CA ALA A 92 -6.79 -34.85 -10.19
C ALA A 92 -6.40 -35.50 -11.54
N THR A 93 -6.67 -36.81 -11.67
CA THR A 93 -6.36 -37.61 -12.88
C THR A 93 -7.58 -37.92 -13.75
N SER A 94 -8.80 -37.67 -13.27
CA SER A 94 -10.04 -37.90 -14.02
C SER A 94 -11.20 -37.01 -13.51
N GLY A 95 -12.35 -37.06 -14.19
CA GLY A 95 -13.57 -36.37 -13.76
C GLY A 95 -13.54 -34.84 -13.93
N ILE A 96 -14.49 -34.17 -13.27
CA ILE A 96 -14.66 -32.72 -13.37
C ILE A 96 -13.49 -31.93 -12.77
N LEU A 97 -12.84 -32.45 -11.72
CA LEU A 97 -11.66 -31.80 -11.12
C LEU A 97 -10.47 -31.75 -12.11
N LYS A 98 -10.27 -32.81 -12.90
CA LYS A 98 -9.26 -32.79 -13.97
C LYS A 98 -9.63 -31.79 -15.07
N GLN A 99 -10.91 -31.70 -15.45
CA GLN A 99 -11.34 -30.70 -16.45
C GLN A 99 -11.10 -29.27 -15.96
N THR A 100 -11.42 -28.99 -14.68
CA THR A 100 -11.11 -27.72 -14.03
C THR A 100 -9.60 -27.47 -14.02
N ALA A 101 -8.80 -28.44 -13.58
CA ALA A 101 -7.34 -28.31 -13.53
C ALA A 101 -6.73 -28.07 -14.92
N ASP A 102 -7.16 -28.79 -15.94
CA ASP A 102 -6.67 -28.64 -17.32
C ASP A 102 -7.04 -27.26 -17.91
N ALA A 103 -8.24 -26.76 -17.59
CA ALA A 103 -8.65 -25.41 -17.99
C ALA A 103 -7.78 -24.34 -17.31
N LEU A 104 -7.50 -24.48 -16.01
CA LEU A 104 -6.65 -23.55 -15.29
C LEU A 104 -5.18 -23.62 -15.74
N ARG A 105 -4.64 -24.82 -16.00
CA ARG A 105 -3.30 -25.01 -16.60
C ARG A 105 -3.17 -24.31 -17.95
N LYS A 106 -4.22 -24.35 -18.77
CA LYS A 106 -4.25 -23.64 -20.05
C LYS A 106 -4.19 -22.12 -19.87
N ILE A 107 -4.82 -21.57 -18.85
CA ILE A 107 -4.76 -20.14 -18.51
C ILE A 107 -3.36 -19.78 -17.99
N ALA A 108 -2.87 -20.57 -17.03
CA ALA A 108 -1.55 -20.43 -16.41
C ALA A 108 -0.39 -20.51 -17.42
N GLN A 109 -0.55 -21.39 -18.42
CA GLN A 109 0.54 -21.88 -19.26
C GLN A 109 1.69 -22.46 -18.42
N ASP A 110 1.31 -23.15 -17.35
CA ASP A 110 2.17 -23.83 -16.37
C ASP A 110 1.56 -25.21 -16.06
N GLU A 111 2.35 -26.14 -15.54
CA GLU A 111 1.88 -27.45 -15.09
C GLU A 111 0.97 -27.33 -13.85
N ARG A 112 1.16 -26.27 -13.05
CA ARG A 112 0.38 -25.96 -11.86
C ARG A 112 -0.94 -25.30 -12.23
N PRO A 113 -2.10 -25.89 -11.87
CA PRO A 113 -3.40 -25.28 -12.17
C PRO A 113 -3.69 -24.04 -11.31
N LEU A 114 -3.25 -24.02 -10.05
CA LEU A 114 -3.67 -23.00 -9.08
C LEU A 114 -2.57 -22.82 -8.03
N ASP A 115 -2.17 -21.57 -7.79
CA ASP A 115 -1.28 -21.20 -6.69
C ASP A 115 -2.06 -20.62 -5.50
N VAL A 116 -1.52 -20.78 -4.30
CA VAL A 116 -2.12 -20.27 -3.06
C VAL A 116 -1.04 -19.64 -2.19
N TYR A 117 -1.27 -18.40 -1.75
CA TYR A 117 -0.36 -17.67 -0.87
C TYR A 117 -1.10 -17.06 0.30
N ALA A 118 -0.44 -16.97 1.45
CA ALA A 118 -0.90 -16.19 2.60
C ALA A 118 -0.01 -14.95 2.74
N LEU A 119 -0.61 -13.75 2.71
CA LEU A 119 0.12 -12.49 2.93
C LEU A 119 -0.18 -11.95 4.33
N ARG A 120 0.85 -11.84 5.18
CA ARG A 120 0.70 -11.49 6.61
C ARG A 120 1.75 -10.48 7.05
N GLY A 121 1.30 -9.37 7.61
CA GLY A 121 2.22 -8.38 8.18
C GLY A 121 3.12 -7.72 7.14
N GLY A 122 3.52 -6.47 7.36
CA GLY A 122 4.31 -5.67 6.40
C GLY A 122 5.76 -6.09 6.24
N MET A 123 6.08 -7.38 6.34
CA MET A 123 7.47 -7.85 6.29
C MET A 123 8.06 -7.73 4.89
N TYR A 124 9.34 -7.38 4.88
CA TYR A 124 10.11 -7.16 3.66
C TYR A 124 10.27 -8.48 2.90
N ARG A 125 9.89 -8.51 1.60
CA ARG A 125 10.09 -9.59 0.59
C ARG A 125 8.98 -10.64 0.34
N GLU A 126 7.72 -10.38 0.67
CA GLU A 126 6.59 -11.27 0.24
C GLU A 126 6.11 -11.00 -1.21
N SER A 127 6.91 -11.35 -2.21
CA SER A 127 6.63 -11.12 -3.65
C SER A 127 6.44 -12.40 -4.48
N ALA A 128 6.53 -13.59 -3.87
CA ALA A 128 6.41 -14.88 -4.56
C ALA A 128 5.13 -15.00 -5.42
N TRP A 129 4.01 -14.49 -4.91
CA TRP A 129 2.71 -14.51 -5.59
C TRP A 129 2.67 -13.67 -6.87
N ALA A 130 3.55 -12.68 -7.00
CA ALA A 130 3.54 -11.73 -8.11
C ALA A 130 4.33 -12.23 -9.34
N ARG A 131 4.86 -13.47 -9.33
CA ARG A 131 5.81 -14.01 -10.33
C ARG A 131 5.30 -14.09 -11.78
N SER A 132 3.98 -14.17 -11.98
CA SER A 132 3.38 -14.32 -13.31
C SER A 132 2.07 -13.56 -13.39
N PRO A 133 1.83 -12.80 -14.48
CA PRO A 133 0.55 -12.17 -14.70
C PRO A 133 -0.54 -13.19 -15.06
N LEU A 134 -0.18 -14.41 -15.51
CA LEU A 134 -1.11 -15.43 -16.01
C LEU A 134 -1.56 -16.46 -14.97
N GLN A 135 -0.77 -16.68 -13.91
CA GLN A 135 -1.01 -17.77 -12.96
C GLN A 135 -2.31 -17.55 -12.17
N PRO A 136 -3.30 -18.45 -12.26
CA PRO A 136 -4.44 -18.45 -11.36
C PRO A 136 -3.95 -18.53 -9.92
N THR A 137 -4.32 -17.56 -9.09
CA THR A 137 -3.76 -17.40 -7.75
C THR A 137 -4.84 -17.05 -6.73
N ILE A 138 -4.88 -17.76 -5.61
CA ILE A 138 -5.64 -17.37 -4.42
C ILE A 138 -4.68 -16.76 -3.41
N LEU A 139 -5.04 -15.59 -2.90
CA LEU A 139 -4.32 -14.89 -1.85
C LEU A 139 -5.21 -14.73 -0.64
N THR A 140 -4.83 -15.33 0.48
CA THR A 140 -5.47 -15.05 1.76
C THR A 140 -4.66 -14.00 2.48
N THR A 141 -5.30 -12.91 2.88
CA THR A 141 -4.57 -11.68 3.20
C THR A 141 -5.30 -10.82 4.23
N THR A 142 -4.58 -9.92 4.88
CA THR A 142 -5.18 -8.85 5.68
C THR A 142 -5.51 -7.62 4.86
N VAL A 143 -6.35 -6.74 5.43
CA VAL A 143 -6.71 -5.42 4.87
C VAL A 143 -5.46 -4.60 4.54
N ASP A 144 -4.50 -4.52 5.46
CA ASP A 144 -3.25 -3.78 5.25
C ASP A 144 -2.46 -4.27 4.04
N GLN A 145 -2.32 -5.58 3.88
CA GLN A 145 -1.49 -6.16 2.82
C GLN A 145 -2.08 -5.90 1.43
N VAL A 146 -3.39 -6.12 1.25
CA VAL A 146 -4.05 -5.89 -0.05
C VAL A 146 -4.29 -4.40 -0.29
N GLY A 147 -4.73 -3.66 0.72
CA GLY A 147 -5.10 -2.26 0.61
C GLY A 147 -3.91 -1.35 0.34
N SER A 148 -2.80 -1.54 1.06
CA SER A 148 -1.58 -0.77 0.80
C SER A 148 -1.03 -1.01 -0.60
N ARG A 149 -1.09 -2.26 -1.11
CA ARG A 149 -0.68 -2.60 -2.49
C ARG A 149 -1.62 -1.97 -3.52
N LEU A 150 -2.93 -1.99 -3.28
CA LEU A 150 -3.91 -1.32 -4.13
C LEU A 150 -3.64 0.19 -4.24
N LEU A 151 -3.18 0.81 -3.15
CA LEU A 151 -2.83 2.24 -3.06
C LEU A 151 -1.35 2.53 -3.37
N PHE A 152 -0.65 1.66 -4.11
CA PHE A 152 0.76 1.86 -4.52
C PHE A 152 1.76 2.08 -3.38
N ARG A 153 1.43 1.68 -2.16
CA ARG A 153 2.28 1.81 -0.96
C ARG A 153 2.37 0.49 -0.22
N GLY A 154 2.44 -0.62 -0.97
CA GLY A 154 2.50 -1.98 -0.44
C GLY A 154 3.50 -2.11 0.70
N TYR A 155 3.02 -2.46 1.89
CA TYR A 155 3.90 -2.68 3.04
C TYR A 155 4.84 -3.87 2.78
N GLY A 156 6.12 -3.70 3.10
CA GLY A 156 7.14 -4.72 2.82
C GLY A 156 7.56 -4.84 1.36
N VAL A 157 7.08 -3.94 0.47
CA VAL A 157 7.38 -3.94 -0.97
C VAL A 157 8.37 -2.82 -1.29
N SER A 158 9.40 -3.13 -2.09
CA SER A 158 10.37 -2.14 -2.57
C SER A 158 9.72 -1.10 -3.48
N ASP A 159 10.28 0.11 -3.55
CA ASP A 159 9.76 1.20 -4.39
C ASP A 159 9.62 0.78 -5.85
N SER A 160 10.60 -0.01 -6.33
CA SER A 160 10.56 -0.61 -7.66
C SER A 160 9.39 -1.57 -7.84
N MET A 161 9.04 -2.41 -6.86
CA MET A 161 7.97 -3.42 -7.01
C MET A 161 6.56 -2.91 -6.68
N LYS A 162 6.42 -1.75 -6.02
CA LYS A 162 5.12 -1.11 -5.74
C LYS A 162 4.19 -1.03 -6.96
N PRO A 163 4.61 -0.59 -8.16
CA PRO A 163 3.72 -0.56 -9.31
C PRO A 163 3.33 -1.95 -9.82
N VAL A 164 4.21 -2.96 -9.74
CA VAL A 164 3.86 -4.34 -10.12
C VAL A 164 2.72 -4.84 -9.24
N HIS A 165 2.86 -4.69 -7.92
CA HIS A 165 1.83 -5.10 -6.96
C HIS A 165 0.53 -4.33 -7.18
N ALA A 166 0.59 -3.01 -7.35
CA ALA A 166 -0.61 -2.19 -7.58
C ALA A 166 -1.32 -2.57 -8.88
N GLY A 167 -0.59 -2.83 -9.96
CA GLY A 167 -1.14 -3.30 -11.23
C GLY A 167 -1.82 -4.66 -11.10
N LEU A 168 -1.18 -5.62 -10.42
CA LEU A 168 -1.74 -6.97 -10.23
C LEU A 168 -2.94 -7.00 -9.28
N VAL A 169 -2.98 -6.17 -8.23
CA VAL A 169 -4.12 -6.08 -7.30
C VAL A 169 -5.28 -5.27 -7.90
N GLY A 170 -4.96 -4.18 -8.62
CA GLY A 170 -5.96 -3.27 -9.18
C GLY A 170 -6.59 -3.75 -10.48
N THR A 171 -6.04 -4.77 -11.14
CA THR A 171 -6.53 -5.28 -12.43
C THR A 171 -6.59 -6.80 -12.41
N ASP A 172 -7.59 -7.37 -13.09
CA ASP A 172 -7.82 -8.83 -13.19
C ASP A 172 -7.93 -9.53 -11.83
N SER A 173 -8.63 -8.89 -10.91
CA SER A 173 -8.66 -9.25 -9.49
C SER A 173 -10.08 -9.27 -8.93
N LEU A 174 -10.34 -10.22 -8.04
CA LEU A 174 -11.56 -10.31 -7.23
C LEU A 174 -11.16 -10.18 -5.76
N ILE A 175 -11.67 -9.16 -5.08
CA ILE A 175 -11.51 -8.97 -3.64
C ILE A 175 -12.79 -9.43 -2.94
N LEU A 176 -12.67 -10.46 -2.12
CA LEU A 176 -13.71 -10.97 -1.23
C LEU A 176 -13.36 -10.51 0.18
N LEU A 177 -14.08 -9.52 0.71
CA LEU A 177 -13.85 -9.00 2.07
C LEU A 177 -14.76 -9.73 3.06
N ASP A 178 -14.20 -10.63 3.86
CA ASP A 178 -14.93 -11.28 4.94
C ASP A 178 -15.04 -10.39 6.17
N GLU A 179 -16.18 -10.48 6.85
CA GLU A 179 -16.56 -9.66 8.00
C GLU A 179 -16.39 -8.15 7.76
N ALA A 180 -16.85 -7.68 6.60
CA ALA A 180 -16.67 -6.29 6.13
C ALA A 180 -17.11 -5.19 7.12
N HIS A 181 -18.00 -5.50 8.08
CA HIS A 181 -18.40 -4.60 9.15
C HIS A 181 -17.22 -4.15 10.04
N CYS A 182 -16.17 -4.97 10.17
CA CYS A 182 -14.95 -4.60 10.90
C CYS A 182 -14.04 -3.65 10.10
N SER A 183 -14.11 -3.66 8.77
CA SER A 183 -13.21 -2.93 7.88
C SER A 183 -13.93 -1.92 6.98
N LYS A 184 -14.91 -1.20 7.52
CA LYS A 184 -15.70 -0.20 6.77
C LYS A 184 -14.86 0.85 6.03
N PRO A 185 -13.76 1.40 6.59
CA PRO A 185 -12.91 2.34 5.85
C PRO A 185 -12.30 1.69 4.60
N PHE A 186 -11.79 0.47 4.72
CA PHE A 186 -11.27 -0.27 3.57
C PHE A 186 -12.33 -0.54 2.50
N GLU A 187 -13.54 -0.96 2.88
CA GLU A 187 -14.66 -1.12 1.96
C GLU A 187 -14.94 0.18 1.18
N GLN A 188 -15.04 1.31 1.87
CA GLN A 188 -15.26 2.63 1.25
C GLN A 188 -14.14 2.99 0.27
N THR A 189 -12.90 2.70 0.65
CA THR A 189 -11.71 2.95 -0.18
C THR A 189 -11.73 2.10 -1.44
N VAL A 190 -12.03 0.79 -1.36
CA VAL A 190 -12.10 -0.07 -2.54
C VAL A 190 -13.24 0.37 -3.48
N ARG A 191 -14.40 0.73 -2.94
CA ARG A 191 -15.52 1.26 -3.73
C ARG A 191 -15.16 2.59 -4.43
N ALA A 192 -14.42 3.47 -3.75
CA ALA A 192 -13.89 4.69 -4.38
C ALA A 192 -12.89 4.38 -5.51
N VAL A 193 -12.01 3.39 -5.31
CA VAL A 193 -11.08 2.90 -6.34
C VAL A 193 -11.84 2.35 -7.55
N GLN A 194 -12.85 1.51 -7.35
CA GLN A 194 -13.69 1.00 -8.45
C GLN A 194 -14.35 2.14 -9.24
N ASN A 195 -14.84 3.18 -8.55
CA ASN A 195 -15.37 4.37 -9.20
C ASN A 195 -14.32 5.07 -10.07
N TYR A 196 -13.09 5.27 -9.57
CA TYR A 196 -12.02 5.90 -10.36
C TYR A 196 -11.54 5.06 -11.55
N GLN A 197 -11.67 3.73 -11.49
CA GLN A 197 -11.39 2.87 -12.64
C GLN A 197 -12.36 3.11 -13.82
N THR A 198 -13.55 3.65 -13.56
CA THR A 198 -14.52 4.01 -14.63
C THR A 198 -14.14 5.30 -15.39
N TRP A 199 -13.14 6.06 -14.93
CA TRP A 199 -12.74 7.32 -15.56
C TRP A 199 -11.98 7.14 -16.88
N THR A 200 -11.62 5.89 -17.19
CA THR A 200 -10.95 5.50 -18.42
C THR A 200 -11.83 4.57 -19.24
N ALA A 201 -11.71 4.65 -20.57
CA ALA A 201 -12.50 3.83 -21.49
C ALA A 201 -12.15 2.33 -21.42
N GLU A 202 -10.98 2.00 -20.88
CA GLU A 202 -10.60 0.62 -20.59
C GLU A 202 -11.20 0.18 -19.26
N GLN A 203 -12.12 -0.79 -19.32
CA GLN A 203 -12.71 -1.40 -18.13
C GLN A 203 -11.66 -2.25 -17.42
N SER A 204 -11.00 -1.68 -16.41
CA SER A 204 -10.21 -2.44 -15.45
C SER A 204 -11.14 -3.31 -14.58
N SER A 205 -10.71 -4.53 -14.36
CA SER A 205 -11.48 -5.70 -13.91
C SER A 205 -11.39 -5.97 -12.41
N LEU A 206 -11.30 -4.93 -11.56
CA LEU A 206 -11.38 -5.12 -10.11
C LEU A 206 -12.83 -5.34 -9.68
N ARG A 207 -13.13 -6.55 -9.22
CA ARG A 207 -14.39 -6.87 -8.56
C ARG A 207 -14.19 -6.85 -7.05
N PHE A 208 -15.22 -6.40 -6.34
CA PHE A 208 -15.24 -6.33 -4.90
C PHE A 208 -16.56 -6.88 -4.40
N VAL A 209 -16.50 -7.80 -3.44
CA VAL A 209 -17.66 -8.39 -2.80
C VAL A 209 -17.44 -8.32 -1.30
N SER A 210 -18.34 -7.66 -0.58
CA SER A 210 -18.31 -7.66 0.88
C SER A 210 -19.17 -8.78 1.45
N MET A 211 -18.66 -9.49 2.45
CA MET A 211 -19.39 -10.55 3.15
C MET A 211 -19.61 -10.11 4.59
N THR A 212 -20.87 -9.94 4.98
CA THR A 212 -21.20 -9.44 6.33
C THR A 212 -22.53 -9.99 6.81
N ALA A 213 -22.62 -10.35 8.10
CA ALA A 213 -23.89 -10.75 8.69
C ALA A 213 -24.84 -9.55 8.97
N THR A 214 -24.36 -8.32 8.79
CA THR A 214 -25.02 -7.05 9.12
C THR A 214 -24.85 -6.02 8.00
N PRO A 215 -25.57 -6.16 6.88
CA PRO A 215 -25.48 -5.19 5.78
C PRO A 215 -26.09 -3.83 6.16
N THR A 216 -25.41 -2.73 5.84
CA THR A 216 -25.73 -1.35 6.27
C THR A 216 -26.79 -0.62 5.41
N VAL A 217 -27.82 -1.34 4.91
CA VAL A 217 -28.99 -0.86 4.11
C VAL A 217 -28.89 -1.02 2.57
N THR A 218 -30.04 -1.33 1.96
CA THR A 218 -30.44 -1.56 0.54
C THR A 218 -29.36 -1.44 -0.55
N GLU A 219 -28.45 -2.40 -0.63
CA GLU A 219 -27.67 -2.61 -1.84
C GLU A 219 -28.53 -3.35 -2.89
N ALA A 220 -28.50 -2.87 -4.14
CA ALA A 220 -29.36 -3.37 -5.21
C ALA A 220 -29.02 -4.80 -5.65
N ASN A 221 -27.81 -5.29 -5.36
CA ASN A 221 -27.29 -6.58 -5.79
C ASN A 221 -26.75 -7.38 -4.59
N LEU A 222 -27.67 -7.97 -3.83
CA LEU A 222 -27.43 -8.59 -2.52
C LEU A 222 -27.88 -10.05 -2.49
N ILE A 223 -27.02 -10.96 -2.01
CA ILE A 223 -27.39 -12.34 -1.72
C ILE A 223 -27.71 -12.51 -0.23
N ARG A 224 -28.84 -13.15 0.09
CA ARG A 224 -29.29 -13.53 1.44
C ARG A 224 -29.79 -14.97 1.46
N ASP A 225 -30.02 -15.52 2.65
CA ASP A 225 -30.70 -16.80 2.79
C ASP A 225 -32.15 -16.71 2.32
N GLU A 226 -32.58 -17.72 1.57
CA GLU A 226 -33.93 -17.85 1.01
C GLU A 226 -34.66 -19.04 1.66
N PRO A 227 -35.98 -19.21 1.43
CA PRO A 227 -36.73 -20.33 1.99
C PRO A 227 -36.17 -21.72 1.66
N GLU A 228 -35.42 -21.87 0.57
CA GLU A 228 -34.70 -23.11 0.23
C GLU A 228 -33.52 -23.39 1.17
N ASP A 229 -32.79 -22.37 1.58
CA ASP A 229 -31.67 -22.49 2.52
C ASP A 229 -32.15 -22.88 3.92
N GLN A 230 -33.31 -22.36 4.34
CA GLN A 230 -33.94 -22.68 5.61
C GLN A 230 -34.48 -24.11 5.67
N ARG A 231 -34.90 -24.67 4.53
CA ARG A 231 -35.36 -26.07 4.40
C ARG A 231 -34.20 -27.06 4.25
N HIS A 232 -32.99 -26.59 4.01
CA HIS A 232 -31.84 -27.46 3.81
C HIS A 232 -31.49 -28.24 5.10
N PRO A 233 -31.25 -29.57 5.05
CA PRO A 233 -31.09 -30.41 6.25
C PRO A 233 -29.97 -30.01 7.22
N ILE A 234 -28.93 -29.34 6.72
CA ILE A 234 -27.78 -28.88 7.51
C ILE A 234 -27.90 -27.38 7.85
N LEU A 235 -27.91 -26.51 6.84
CA LEU A 235 -28.01 -25.06 7.02
C LEU A 235 -29.29 -24.63 7.78
N GLY A 236 -30.43 -25.27 7.51
CA GLY A 236 -31.67 -25.04 8.25
C GLY A 236 -31.55 -25.32 9.74
N LYS A 237 -30.91 -26.45 10.12
CA LYS A 237 -30.62 -26.76 11.53
C LYS A 237 -29.73 -25.73 12.19
N ARG A 238 -28.71 -25.21 11.48
CA ARG A 238 -27.82 -24.15 12.00
C ARG A 238 -28.58 -22.85 12.26
N ILE A 239 -29.48 -22.47 11.36
CA ILE A 239 -30.30 -21.26 11.49
C ILE A 239 -31.28 -21.39 12.68
N GLN A 240 -31.82 -22.59 12.91
CA GLN A 240 -32.85 -22.87 13.93
C GLN A 240 -32.30 -23.31 15.30
N ALA A 241 -30.98 -23.49 15.46
CA ALA A 241 -30.40 -23.98 16.71
C ALA A 241 -30.54 -22.95 17.85
N ASN A 242 -31.03 -23.43 19.01
CA ASN A 242 -31.20 -22.61 20.21
C ASN A 242 -29.88 -22.50 20.99
N LYS A 243 -29.59 -21.29 21.49
CA LYS A 243 -28.40 -20.96 22.28
C LYS A 243 -28.80 -20.15 23.53
N PRO A 244 -29.48 -20.78 24.51
CA PRO A 244 -29.93 -20.10 25.71
C PRO A 244 -28.73 -19.59 26.51
N THR A 245 -28.77 -18.29 26.81
CA THR A 245 -27.65 -17.55 27.38
C THR A 245 -28.06 -16.84 28.64
N THR A 246 -27.41 -17.15 29.76
CA THR A 246 -27.64 -16.48 31.05
C THR A 246 -26.86 -15.15 31.11
N LEU A 247 -27.53 -14.09 31.55
CA LEU A 247 -26.96 -12.75 31.72
C LEU A 247 -26.51 -12.54 33.18
N VAL A 248 -25.21 -12.49 33.42
CA VAL A 248 -24.59 -12.43 34.76
C VAL A 248 -23.90 -11.09 35.01
N VAL A 249 -24.15 -10.47 36.17
CA VAL A 249 -23.44 -9.27 36.64
C VAL A 249 -22.38 -9.66 37.66
N ALA A 250 -21.12 -9.35 37.39
CA ALA A 250 -20.01 -9.49 38.33
C ALA A 250 -19.97 -8.28 39.28
N GLU A 251 -20.85 -8.27 40.27
CA GLU A 251 -21.07 -7.13 41.18
C GLU A 251 -19.82 -6.62 41.91
N LYS A 252 -18.86 -7.52 42.19
CA LYS A 252 -17.61 -7.18 42.90
C LYS A 252 -16.54 -6.63 41.96
N ALA A 253 -16.66 -6.84 40.65
CA ALA A 253 -15.69 -6.38 39.67
C ALA A 253 -15.95 -4.90 39.33
N LYS A 254 -15.39 -3.98 40.11
CA LYS A 254 -15.52 -2.52 39.93
C LYS A 254 -14.18 -1.80 40.13
N GLY A 255 -14.01 -0.62 39.51
CA GLY A 255 -12.84 0.25 39.73
C GLY A 255 -11.52 -0.31 39.20
N LYS A 256 -10.37 0.15 39.73
CA LYS A 256 -9.02 -0.15 39.17
C LYS A 256 -8.53 -1.59 39.34
N ASN A 257 -9.08 -2.35 40.28
CA ASN A 257 -8.67 -3.73 40.59
C ASN A 257 -9.70 -4.78 40.15
N PHE A 258 -10.56 -4.44 39.18
CA PHE A 258 -11.68 -5.28 38.75
C PHE A 258 -11.25 -6.66 38.21
N THR A 259 -10.04 -6.80 37.66
CA THR A 259 -9.60 -8.01 36.93
C THR A 259 -9.68 -9.26 37.80
N THR A 260 -9.23 -9.19 39.06
CA THR A 260 -9.25 -10.33 39.98
C THR A 260 -10.65 -10.88 40.22
N ASP A 261 -11.63 -10.01 40.46
CA ASP A 261 -13.00 -10.45 40.75
C ASP A 261 -13.78 -10.83 39.49
N LEU A 262 -13.46 -10.20 38.34
CA LEU A 262 -13.97 -10.62 37.05
C LEU A 262 -13.47 -12.03 36.69
N VAL A 263 -12.17 -12.30 36.87
CA VAL A 263 -11.56 -13.63 36.64
C VAL A 263 -12.22 -14.70 37.51
N LYS A 264 -12.51 -14.40 38.78
CA LYS A 264 -13.23 -15.34 39.66
C LYS A 264 -14.62 -15.69 39.14
N GLU A 265 -15.39 -14.70 38.71
CA GLU A 265 -16.74 -14.95 38.20
C GLU A 265 -16.70 -15.69 36.85
N LEU A 266 -15.82 -15.28 35.92
CA LEU A 266 -15.61 -15.98 34.64
C LEU A 266 -15.23 -17.45 34.85
N LYS A 267 -14.29 -17.73 35.77
CA LYS A 267 -13.88 -19.09 36.14
C LYS A 267 -15.08 -19.90 36.66
N LYS A 268 -15.84 -19.34 37.59
CA LYS A 268 -17.03 -19.99 38.16
C LYS A 268 -18.07 -20.34 37.11
N GLN A 269 -18.35 -19.44 36.16
CA GLN A 269 -19.28 -19.70 35.07
C GLN A 269 -18.74 -20.77 34.11
N ALA A 270 -17.43 -20.76 33.82
CA ALA A 270 -16.81 -21.75 32.94
C ALA A 270 -16.83 -23.15 33.55
N GLU A 271 -16.49 -23.28 34.84
CA GLU A 271 -16.56 -24.55 35.58
C GLU A 271 -18.00 -25.08 35.68
N ALA A 272 -18.99 -24.19 35.83
CA ALA A 272 -20.41 -24.58 35.88
C ALA A 272 -20.95 -25.07 34.52
N LEU A 273 -20.39 -24.60 33.41
CA LEU A 273 -20.76 -25.00 32.05
C LEU A 273 -19.91 -26.15 31.50
N ALA A 274 -18.84 -26.55 32.19
CA ALA A 274 -17.97 -27.64 31.77
C ALA A 274 -18.70 -28.98 31.83
N VAL A 275 -18.53 -29.78 30.78
CA VAL A 275 -19.06 -31.14 30.68
C VAL A 275 -17.93 -32.10 30.31
N ASP A 276 -18.00 -33.35 30.76
CA ASP A 276 -16.97 -34.35 30.45
C ASP A 276 -16.87 -34.58 28.93
N GLY A 277 -15.64 -34.51 28.42
CA GLY A 277 -15.35 -34.62 26.98
C GLY A 277 -15.76 -33.40 26.15
N GLY A 278 -16.28 -32.33 26.77
CA GLY A 278 -16.63 -31.07 26.10
C GLY A 278 -15.60 -29.96 26.33
N CYS A 279 -15.69 -28.93 25.50
CA CYS A 279 -14.86 -27.72 25.61
C CYS A 279 -15.72 -26.49 25.86
N VAL A 280 -15.31 -25.69 26.85
CA VAL A 280 -15.87 -24.35 27.11
C VAL A 280 -14.95 -23.29 26.50
N GLY A 281 -15.48 -22.54 25.54
CA GLY A 281 -14.81 -21.34 25.04
C GLY A 281 -15.02 -20.19 26.03
N ILE A 282 -13.95 -19.47 26.40
CA ILE A 282 -14.00 -18.32 27.29
C ILE A 282 -13.42 -17.11 26.56
N MET A 283 -14.29 -16.16 26.18
CA MET A 283 -13.93 -14.99 25.39
C MET A 283 -13.98 -13.73 26.23
N VAL A 284 -12.83 -13.07 26.39
CA VAL A 284 -12.68 -11.85 27.20
C VAL A 284 -12.21 -10.67 26.36
N ASN A 285 -12.39 -9.44 26.84
CA ASN A 285 -12.08 -8.26 26.03
C ASN A 285 -10.60 -7.83 26.08
N ARG A 286 -9.83 -8.30 27.06
CA ARG A 286 -8.47 -7.81 27.34
C ARG A 286 -7.48 -8.95 27.56
N VAL A 287 -6.27 -8.81 27.01
CA VAL A 287 -5.19 -9.81 27.08
C VAL A 287 -4.82 -10.14 28.53
N ARG A 288 -4.78 -9.13 29.40
CA ARG A 288 -4.48 -9.33 30.83
C ARG A 288 -5.50 -10.24 31.51
N THR A 289 -6.79 -10.02 31.28
CA THR A 289 -7.87 -10.87 31.81
C THR A 289 -7.70 -12.31 31.32
N ALA A 290 -7.36 -12.50 30.04
CA ALA A 290 -7.13 -13.82 29.45
C ALA A 290 -5.94 -14.54 30.12
N ARG A 291 -4.80 -13.85 30.29
CA ARG A 291 -3.60 -14.40 30.95
C ARG A 291 -3.83 -14.72 32.43
N GLU A 292 -4.49 -13.84 33.17
CA GLU A 292 -4.82 -14.08 34.59
C GLU A 292 -5.81 -15.25 34.75
N LEU A 293 -6.78 -15.37 33.85
CA LEU A 293 -7.72 -16.49 33.82
C LEU A 293 -7.04 -17.82 33.46
N ALA A 294 -6.13 -17.82 32.47
CA ALA A 294 -5.35 -19.00 32.10
C ALA A 294 -4.51 -19.49 33.29
N LYS A 295 -3.86 -18.56 34.00
CA LYS A 295 -3.13 -18.88 35.23
C LYS A 295 -4.06 -19.45 36.32
N ALA A 296 -5.29 -18.97 36.43
CA ALA A 296 -6.26 -19.43 37.42
C ALA A 296 -6.90 -20.79 37.09
N LEU A 297 -6.95 -21.17 35.81
CA LEU A 297 -7.48 -22.46 35.33
C LEU A 297 -6.38 -23.53 35.16
N GLY A 298 -5.11 -23.14 35.04
CA GLY A 298 -3.97 -24.07 34.99
C GLY A 298 -3.86 -24.83 33.67
N ASP A 299 -3.31 -26.04 33.72
CA ASP A 299 -2.99 -26.85 32.54
C ASP A 299 -4.21 -27.33 31.73
N ASP A 300 -5.41 -27.24 32.32
CA ASP A 300 -6.69 -27.54 31.67
C ASP A 300 -7.10 -26.47 30.63
N ALA A 301 -6.40 -25.33 30.58
CA ALA A 301 -6.71 -24.20 29.73
C ALA A 301 -5.67 -23.96 28.64
N VAL A 302 -6.14 -23.73 27.41
CA VAL A 302 -5.33 -23.24 26.29
C VAL A 302 -5.58 -21.76 26.11
N LEU A 303 -4.52 -20.95 26.16
CA LEU A 303 -4.59 -19.50 25.93
C LEU A 303 -4.32 -19.18 24.46
N LEU A 304 -5.18 -18.37 23.86
CA LEU A 304 -5.03 -17.83 22.52
C LEU A 304 -5.14 -16.30 22.54
N THR A 305 -4.15 -15.63 21.98
CA THR A 305 -4.11 -14.16 21.86
C THR A 305 -3.63 -13.78 20.47
N GLY A 306 -3.80 -12.51 20.08
CA GLY A 306 -3.36 -11.98 18.79
C GLY A 306 -1.83 -11.87 18.62
N ARG A 307 -1.04 -12.00 19.70
CA ARG A 307 0.38 -11.62 19.76
C ARG A 307 1.33 -12.82 19.78
N MET A 308 1.12 -13.77 18.87
CA MET A 308 1.94 -14.99 18.77
C MET A 308 2.66 -15.05 17.42
N ARG A 309 3.82 -15.73 17.38
CA ARG A 309 4.50 -16.06 16.12
C ARG A 309 3.67 -17.08 15.32
N PRO A 310 3.55 -16.96 13.99
CA PRO A 310 2.84 -17.95 13.18
C PRO A 310 3.29 -19.39 13.44
N LEU A 311 4.61 -19.64 13.53
CA LEU A 311 5.15 -20.96 13.85
C LEU A 311 4.67 -21.53 15.20
N ASP A 312 4.57 -20.68 16.24
CA ASP A 312 4.07 -21.13 17.55
C ASP A 312 2.58 -21.42 17.51
N ARG A 313 1.81 -20.57 16.82
CA ARG A 313 0.36 -20.75 16.71
C ARG A 313 0.01 -22.00 15.90
N ASP A 314 0.72 -22.25 14.80
CA ASP A 314 0.48 -23.43 13.96
C ASP A 314 0.74 -24.72 14.74
N ARG A 315 1.82 -24.78 15.52
CA ARG A 315 2.09 -25.89 16.45
C ARG A 315 1.03 -26.02 17.53
N LEU A 316 0.63 -24.91 18.15
CA LEU A 316 -0.41 -24.93 19.19
C LEU A 316 -1.74 -25.47 18.63
N PHE A 317 -2.03 -25.15 17.37
CA PHE A 317 -3.19 -25.67 16.69
C PHE A 317 -3.12 -27.19 16.48
N ASP A 318 -2.02 -27.66 15.89
CA ASP A 318 -1.82 -29.08 15.57
C ASP A 318 -1.74 -29.94 16.85
N ASP A 319 -1.13 -29.42 17.91
CA ASP A 319 -0.93 -30.15 19.17
C ASP A 319 -2.20 -30.21 20.05
N LYS A 320 -3.00 -29.13 20.09
CA LYS A 320 -4.03 -28.96 21.13
C LYS A 320 -5.42 -28.54 20.66
N LEU A 321 -5.59 -28.02 19.45
CA LEU A 321 -6.86 -27.40 19.02
C LEU A 321 -7.55 -28.10 17.87
N GLN A 322 -6.87 -29.00 17.15
CA GLN A 322 -7.43 -29.66 15.96
C GLN A 322 -8.76 -30.41 16.24
N SER A 323 -8.90 -31.00 17.42
CA SER A 323 -10.12 -31.71 17.88
C SER A 323 -11.30 -30.79 18.18
N LEU A 324 -11.12 -29.46 18.15
CA LEU A 324 -12.21 -28.48 18.28
C LEU A 324 -12.86 -28.09 16.95
N LEU A 325 -12.28 -28.49 15.83
CA LEU A 325 -12.87 -28.20 14.52
C LEU A 325 -14.24 -28.86 14.39
N THR A 326 -15.15 -28.24 13.63
CA THR A 326 -16.49 -28.80 13.40
C THR A 326 -16.38 -30.22 12.81
N ASN A 327 -16.97 -31.20 13.50
CA ASN A 327 -16.93 -32.63 13.14
C ASN A 327 -15.55 -33.31 13.20
N ALA A 328 -14.55 -32.72 13.86
CA ALA A 328 -13.28 -33.40 14.09
C ALA A 328 -13.40 -34.50 15.15
N GLU A 329 -12.54 -35.52 15.02
CA GLU A 329 -12.38 -36.58 16.01
C GLU A 329 -11.30 -36.21 17.05
N GLY A 330 -11.37 -36.81 18.24
CA GLY A 330 -10.41 -36.62 19.32
C GLY A 330 -11.01 -35.94 20.57
N THR A 331 -10.22 -35.87 21.63
CA THR A 331 -10.63 -35.20 22.89
C THR A 331 -10.22 -33.73 22.83
N PRO A 332 -11.17 -32.78 22.89
CA PRO A 332 -10.84 -31.37 22.91
C PRO A 332 -10.29 -30.95 24.28
N PRO A 333 -9.54 -29.83 24.36
CA PRO A 333 -9.15 -29.24 25.63
C PRO A 333 -10.40 -28.79 26.41
N LYS A 334 -10.32 -28.83 27.74
CA LYS A 334 -11.46 -28.50 28.61
C LYS A 334 -11.85 -27.02 28.54
N PHE A 335 -10.85 -26.14 28.55
CA PHE A 335 -11.05 -24.70 28.41
C PHE A 335 -10.17 -24.13 27.30
N VAL A 336 -10.76 -23.26 26.47
CA VAL A 336 -10.02 -22.41 25.54
C VAL A 336 -10.33 -20.97 25.87
N ILE A 337 -9.31 -20.23 26.29
CA ILE A 337 -9.43 -18.83 26.66
C ILE A 337 -8.87 -18.01 25.51
N GLY A 338 -9.63 -17.03 25.06
CA GLY A 338 -9.13 -16.08 24.09
C GLY A 338 -9.73 -14.71 24.22
N THR A 339 -9.12 -13.79 23.50
CA THR A 339 -9.58 -12.42 23.35
C THR A 339 -10.53 -12.34 22.14
N GLN A 340 -10.57 -11.19 21.48
CA GLN A 340 -11.20 -11.01 20.18
C GLN A 340 -10.60 -11.94 19.09
N CYS A 341 -9.44 -12.54 19.35
CA CYS A 341 -8.77 -13.49 18.48
C CYS A 341 -9.62 -14.75 18.12
N LEU A 342 -10.58 -15.13 18.98
CA LEU A 342 -11.51 -16.25 18.78
C LEU A 342 -12.82 -15.86 18.06
N GLU A 343 -13.10 -14.57 17.90
CA GLU A 343 -14.33 -14.09 17.27
C GLU A 343 -14.36 -14.42 15.77
N VAL A 344 -13.21 -14.32 15.11
CA VAL A 344 -13.11 -14.39 13.66
C VAL A 344 -12.25 -15.59 13.27
N GLY A 345 -12.72 -16.37 12.30
CA GLY A 345 -11.86 -17.17 11.46
C GLY A 345 -11.25 -18.48 11.93
N ALA A 346 -11.61 -18.97 13.12
CA ALA A 346 -11.39 -20.37 13.46
C ALA A 346 -12.73 -21.12 13.41
N ASP A 347 -12.77 -22.26 12.73
CA ASP A 347 -13.92 -23.17 12.66
C ASP A 347 -14.10 -23.99 13.94
N PHE A 348 -13.90 -23.36 15.09
CA PHE A 348 -14.12 -24.00 16.38
C PHE A 348 -15.61 -24.17 16.66
N ASP A 349 -15.93 -25.36 17.17
CA ASP A 349 -17.27 -25.74 17.64
C ASP A 349 -17.24 -25.99 19.15
N PHE A 350 -17.47 -24.93 19.93
CA PHE A 350 -17.52 -25.02 21.39
C PHE A 350 -18.83 -25.66 21.88
N HIS A 351 -18.72 -26.41 22.97
CA HIS A 351 -19.87 -27.07 23.62
C HIS A 351 -20.65 -26.10 24.50
N ALA A 352 -19.94 -25.18 25.15
CA ALA A 352 -20.48 -24.08 25.91
C ALA A 352 -19.61 -22.82 25.73
N LEU A 353 -20.16 -21.65 26.01
CA LEU A 353 -19.48 -20.37 25.84
C LEU A 353 -19.65 -19.48 27.09
N VAL A 354 -18.54 -18.95 27.60
CA VAL A 354 -18.54 -17.83 28.54
C VAL A 354 -17.96 -16.63 27.83
N SER A 355 -18.69 -15.52 27.77
CA SER A 355 -18.24 -14.29 27.14
C SER A 355 -18.28 -13.14 28.14
N GLU A 356 -17.24 -12.31 28.18
CA GLU A 356 -17.37 -10.95 28.70
C GLU A 356 -18.37 -10.18 27.81
N CYS A 357 -19.16 -9.25 28.36
CA CYS A 357 -20.06 -8.42 27.57
C CYS A 357 -19.26 -7.58 26.56
N ALA A 358 -19.81 -7.41 25.36
CA ALA A 358 -19.22 -6.67 24.25
C ALA A 358 -20.33 -6.01 23.43
N SER A 359 -19.97 -5.31 22.36
CA SER A 359 -20.94 -4.83 21.36
C SER A 359 -21.70 -5.98 20.70
N LEU A 360 -22.88 -5.71 20.15
CA LEU A 360 -23.77 -6.73 19.58
C LEU A 360 -23.13 -7.49 18.42
N ASP A 361 -22.41 -6.81 17.54
CA ASP A 361 -21.67 -7.39 16.42
C ASP A 361 -20.59 -8.37 16.91
N ALA A 362 -19.79 -7.97 17.91
CA ALA A 362 -18.79 -8.83 18.52
C ALA A 362 -19.42 -10.07 19.16
N LEU A 363 -20.49 -9.91 19.95
CA LEU A 363 -21.23 -11.04 20.55
C LEU A 363 -21.75 -12.00 19.47
N ARG A 364 -22.36 -11.51 18.39
CA ARG A 364 -22.84 -12.36 17.29
C ARG A 364 -21.72 -13.21 16.68
N GLN A 365 -20.49 -12.68 16.59
CA GLN A 365 -19.32 -13.45 16.15
C GLN A 365 -18.91 -14.53 17.16
N ARG A 366 -18.84 -14.19 18.46
CA ARG A 366 -18.54 -15.13 19.56
C ARG A 366 -19.52 -16.31 19.58
N PHE A 367 -20.82 -16.01 19.52
CA PHE A 367 -21.88 -17.01 19.47
C PHE A 367 -21.90 -17.82 18.17
N GLY A 368 -21.28 -17.33 17.10
CA GLY A 368 -21.02 -18.07 15.86
C GLY A 368 -20.05 -19.26 16.02
N ARG A 369 -19.38 -19.37 17.17
CA ARG A 369 -18.49 -20.50 17.55
C ARG A 369 -19.14 -21.47 18.53
N LEU A 370 -20.28 -21.11 19.13
CA LEU A 370 -21.04 -21.99 20.01
C LEU A 370 -21.96 -22.89 19.19
N ASN A 371 -21.84 -24.21 19.33
CA ASN A 371 -22.64 -25.20 18.62
C ASN A 371 -22.76 -24.90 17.11
N ARG A 372 -21.62 -24.61 16.51
CA ARG A 372 -21.46 -24.16 15.14
C ARG A 372 -21.94 -25.20 14.12
N GLY A 373 -21.69 -26.48 14.39
CA GLY A 373 -22.17 -27.58 13.57
C GLY A 373 -23.68 -27.81 13.68
N ALA A 374 -24.33 -27.27 14.71
CA ALA A 374 -25.70 -27.62 15.13
C ALA A 374 -25.88 -29.13 15.38
N ASN A 375 -24.83 -29.78 15.87
CA ASN A 375 -24.84 -31.20 16.24
C ASN A 375 -25.55 -31.44 17.58
N ARG A 376 -25.79 -30.38 18.35
CA ARG A 376 -26.44 -30.42 19.66
C ARG A 376 -27.80 -29.70 19.56
N PRO A 377 -28.87 -30.23 20.17
CA PRO A 377 -30.18 -29.58 20.14
C PRO A 377 -30.19 -28.24 20.90
N GLU A 378 -29.34 -28.11 21.91
CA GLU A 378 -29.18 -26.90 22.72
C GLU A 378 -27.70 -26.76 23.11
N ALA A 379 -27.20 -25.53 23.20
CA ALA A 379 -25.89 -25.24 23.77
C ALA A 379 -25.95 -23.98 24.63
N LYS A 380 -25.49 -24.12 25.87
CA LYS A 380 -25.63 -23.09 26.91
C LYS A 380 -24.47 -22.10 26.88
N ALA A 381 -24.77 -20.86 27.25
CA ALA A 381 -23.76 -19.83 27.41
C ALA A 381 -24.03 -18.91 28.60
N ALA A 382 -23.02 -18.15 28.98
CA ALA A 382 -23.13 -17.07 29.94
C ALA A 382 -22.45 -15.80 29.39
N ILE A 383 -23.11 -14.65 29.51
CA ILE A 383 -22.50 -13.34 29.29
C ILE A 383 -22.27 -12.69 30.65
N VAL A 384 -21.03 -12.31 30.93
CA VAL A 384 -20.61 -11.68 32.18
C VAL A 384 -20.28 -10.20 31.92
N ILE A 385 -20.94 -9.30 32.64
CA ILE A 385 -20.61 -7.86 32.63
C ILE A 385 -20.06 -7.45 34.00
N ARG A 386 -19.19 -6.45 34.02
CA ARG A 386 -18.77 -5.80 35.27
C ARG A 386 -19.91 -4.99 35.87
N GLY A 387 -19.98 -4.94 37.20
CA GLY A 387 -21.03 -4.19 37.87
C GLY A 387 -20.97 -2.67 37.69
N ASP A 388 -19.86 -2.12 37.18
CA ASP A 388 -19.71 -0.69 36.86
C ASP A 388 -19.85 -0.37 35.36
N GLN A 389 -20.26 -1.34 34.54
CA GLN A 389 -20.44 -1.19 33.08
C GLN A 389 -21.89 -1.36 32.61
N THR A 390 -22.84 -1.55 33.54
CA THR A 390 -24.25 -1.81 33.22
C THR A 390 -24.98 -0.61 32.63
N ASP A 391 -24.57 0.60 33.03
CA ASP A 391 -25.32 1.83 32.77
C ASP A 391 -24.58 2.81 31.84
N ASP A 392 -23.28 2.96 32.02
CA ASP A 392 -22.44 3.86 31.22
C ASP A 392 -21.07 3.21 30.97
N THR A 393 -20.65 3.22 29.71
CA THR A 393 -19.35 2.72 29.26
C THR A 393 -18.70 3.67 28.25
N SER A 394 -19.06 4.95 28.26
CA SER A 394 -18.44 5.98 27.43
C SER A 394 -16.90 6.00 27.54
N ASP A 395 -16.36 5.71 28.73
CA ASP A 395 -14.93 5.61 29.01
C ASP A 395 -14.29 4.24 28.62
N ASP A 396 -15.05 3.26 28.11
CA ASP A 396 -14.48 1.98 27.68
C ASP A 396 -13.67 2.15 26.37
N PRO A 397 -12.38 1.80 26.35
CA PRO A 397 -11.51 2.07 25.21
C PRO A 397 -11.80 1.19 23.98
N ILE A 398 -12.52 0.07 24.13
CA ILE A 398 -12.71 -0.93 23.07
C ILE A 398 -14.07 -0.75 22.39
N TYR A 399 -15.14 -0.66 23.18
CA TYR A 399 -16.51 -0.65 22.66
C TYR A 399 -17.26 0.66 22.95
N GLY A 400 -16.72 1.53 23.82
CA GLY A 400 -17.41 2.73 24.27
C GLY A 400 -18.83 2.45 24.77
N GLU A 401 -19.76 3.35 24.46
CA GLU A 401 -21.18 3.25 24.89
C GLU A 401 -21.91 2.00 24.36
N SER A 402 -21.43 1.40 23.26
CA SER A 402 -22.11 0.25 22.63
C SER A 402 -22.19 -0.98 23.56
N LEU A 403 -21.25 -1.11 24.51
CA LEU A 403 -21.25 -2.18 25.50
C LEU A 403 -22.45 -2.06 26.45
N ALA A 404 -22.63 -0.91 27.11
CA ALA A 404 -23.77 -0.67 27.99
C ALA A 404 -25.11 -0.72 27.22
N ASN A 405 -25.16 -0.17 26.00
CA ASN A 405 -26.35 -0.20 25.17
C ASN A 405 -26.76 -1.63 24.80
N THR A 406 -25.78 -2.46 24.43
CA THR A 406 -26.01 -3.89 24.13
C THR A 406 -26.51 -4.64 25.36
N TRP A 407 -25.93 -4.39 26.53
CA TRP A 407 -26.38 -5.02 27.77
C TRP A 407 -27.82 -4.67 28.13
N LYS A 408 -28.18 -3.38 28.06
CA LYS A 408 -29.55 -2.91 28.29
C LYS A 408 -30.53 -3.53 27.30
N TRP A 409 -30.14 -3.60 26.03
CA TRP A 409 -30.94 -4.25 25.00
C TRP A 409 -31.17 -5.74 25.30
N LEU A 410 -30.12 -6.49 25.64
CA LEU A 410 -30.22 -7.90 26.01
C LEU A 410 -31.14 -8.12 27.21
N LYS A 411 -30.99 -7.33 28.27
CA LYS A 411 -31.88 -7.40 29.44
C LYS A 411 -33.33 -7.13 29.07
N SER A 412 -33.59 -6.14 28.20
CA SER A 412 -34.95 -5.81 27.76
C SER A 412 -35.63 -6.91 26.93
N LYS A 413 -34.86 -7.80 26.30
CA LYS A 413 -35.34 -8.91 25.47
C LYS A 413 -35.24 -10.27 26.16
N SER A 414 -34.66 -10.34 27.36
CA SER A 414 -34.47 -11.58 28.11
C SER A 414 -35.69 -11.94 28.96
N GLU A 415 -35.93 -13.23 29.16
CA GLU A 415 -36.90 -13.77 30.11
C GLU A 415 -36.15 -14.50 31.23
N ASN A 416 -36.39 -14.16 32.50
CA ASN A 416 -35.67 -14.70 33.66
C ASN A 416 -34.14 -14.62 33.52
N ASP A 417 -33.63 -13.48 33.02
CA ASP A 417 -32.20 -13.25 32.73
C ASP A 417 -31.59 -14.23 31.72
N VAL A 418 -32.41 -14.89 30.91
CA VAL A 418 -32.00 -15.75 29.80
C VAL A 418 -32.43 -15.16 28.47
N PHE A 419 -31.51 -15.05 27.52
CA PHE A 419 -31.77 -14.64 26.15
C PHE A 419 -31.27 -15.72 25.19
N ASP A 420 -32.04 -16.03 24.15
CA ASP A 420 -31.62 -16.99 23.12
C ASP A 420 -30.78 -16.30 22.03
N PHE A 421 -29.50 -16.64 21.97
CA PHE A 421 -28.56 -16.14 20.98
C PHE A 421 -28.55 -16.96 19.67
N GLY A 422 -29.54 -17.83 19.45
CA GLY A 422 -29.77 -18.51 18.17
C GLY A 422 -29.98 -17.52 17.01
N ILE A 423 -29.59 -17.92 15.79
CA ILE A 423 -29.61 -17.01 14.62
C ILE A 423 -31.03 -16.49 14.35
N ALA A 424 -32.03 -17.38 14.37
CA ALA A 424 -33.43 -17.01 14.16
C ALA A 424 -33.97 -16.10 15.28
N ALA A 425 -33.66 -16.40 16.54
CA ALA A 425 -34.09 -15.62 17.70
C ALA A 425 -33.52 -14.19 17.68
N VAL A 426 -32.21 -14.05 17.44
CA VAL A 426 -31.56 -12.73 17.32
C VAL A 426 -32.13 -11.93 16.15
N ARG A 427 -32.35 -12.56 14.99
CA ARG A 427 -32.96 -11.88 13.84
C ARG A 427 -34.34 -11.32 14.16
N SER A 428 -35.20 -12.13 14.77
CA SER A 428 -36.55 -11.70 15.18
C SER A 428 -36.49 -10.58 16.22
N ALA A 429 -35.57 -10.65 17.18
CA ALA A 429 -35.39 -9.61 18.20
C ALA A 429 -34.88 -8.26 17.65
N LEU A 430 -34.23 -8.26 16.48
CA LEU A 430 -33.69 -7.08 15.80
C LEU A 430 -34.64 -6.46 14.77
N GLU A 431 -35.80 -7.07 14.49
CA GLU A 431 -36.78 -6.50 13.57
C GLU A 431 -37.23 -5.11 14.05
N GLY A 432 -37.01 -4.09 13.21
CA GLY A 432 -37.36 -2.70 13.53
C GLY A 432 -36.44 -2.00 14.52
N VAL A 433 -35.31 -2.62 14.92
CA VAL A 433 -34.33 -2.03 15.84
C VAL A 433 -33.20 -1.36 15.05
N ASP A 434 -32.86 -0.11 15.40
CA ASP A 434 -31.62 0.51 14.93
C ASP A 434 -30.43 -0.10 15.69
N VAL A 435 -29.62 -0.87 14.99
CA VAL A 435 -28.46 -1.58 15.56
C VAL A 435 -27.21 -0.71 15.67
N THR A 436 -27.23 0.51 15.12
CA THR A 436 -26.05 1.37 15.01
C THR A 436 -25.46 1.69 16.39
N SER A 437 -26.30 1.92 17.40
CA SER A 437 -25.88 2.21 18.78
C SER A 437 -25.48 0.97 19.60
N LEU A 438 -25.77 -0.23 19.09
CA LEU A 438 -25.45 -1.52 19.72
C LEU A 438 -24.13 -2.10 19.20
N ASN A 439 -23.73 -1.73 17.98
CA ASN A 439 -22.49 -2.19 17.37
C ASN A 439 -21.31 -1.30 17.77
N ALA A 440 -20.09 -1.81 17.61
CA ALA A 440 -18.89 -1.02 17.83
C ALA A 440 -18.89 0.23 16.92
N PRO A 441 -18.47 1.40 17.43
CA PRO A 441 -18.45 2.63 16.63
C PRO A 441 -17.50 2.47 15.44
N SER A 442 -18.06 2.60 14.23
CA SER A 442 -17.30 2.49 12.98
C SER A 442 -16.96 3.86 12.45
N VAL A 443 -15.67 4.14 12.27
CA VAL A 443 -15.20 5.35 11.58
C VAL A 443 -15.31 5.17 10.07
N ASN A 444 -15.50 6.28 9.34
CA ASN A 444 -15.45 6.28 7.89
C ASN A 444 -14.05 6.64 7.40
N ALA A 445 -13.63 6.09 6.26
CA ALA A 445 -12.40 6.50 5.57
C ALA A 445 -12.46 8.00 5.21
N PRO A 446 -11.31 8.67 5.09
CA PRO A 446 -11.21 9.96 4.43
C PRO A 446 -11.77 9.92 3.00
N VAL A 447 -12.18 11.07 2.46
CA VAL A 447 -12.59 11.15 1.06
C VAL A 447 -11.37 10.96 0.16
N LEU A 448 -11.38 9.90 -0.64
CA LEU A 448 -10.32 9.63 -1.58
C LEU A 448 -10.43 10.55 -2.81
N PHE A 449 -9.66 11.64 -2.84
CA PHE A 449 -9.51 12.54 -4.00
C PHE A 449 -8.54 12.01 -5.09
N PRO A 450 -8.67 12.45 -6.37
CA PRO A 450 -7.73 12.12 -7.45
C PRO A 450 -6.28 12.53 -7.15
N ALA A 451 -6.10 13.65 -6.44
CA ALA A 451 -4.78 14.12 -6.01
C ALA A 451 -4.02 13.10 -5.15
N HIS A 452 -4.73 12.28 -4.34
CA HIS A 452 -4.11 11.18 -3.58
C HIS A 452 -3.55 10.11 -4.52
N LEU A 453 -4.36 9.68 -5.50
CA LEU A 453 -3.96 8.66 -6.49
C LEU A 453 -2.80 9.15 -7.36
N ASP A 454 -2.80 10.43 -7.72
CA ASP A 454 -1.70 11.05 -8.46
C ASP A 454 -0.38 11.06 -7.68
N CYS A 455 -0.42 11.21 -6.35
CA CYS A 455 0.78 11.04 -5.52
C CYS A 455 1.18 9.56 -5.39
N TRP A 456 0.22 8.65 -5.22
CA TRP A 456 0.52 7.24 -4.99
C TRP A 456 1.06 6.52 -6.23
N VAL A 457 0.58 6.82 -7.44
CA VAL A 457 1.09 6.19 -8.67
C VAL A 457 2.57 6.51 -8.96
N GLN A 458 3.05 7.62 -8.40
CA GLN A 458 4.47 7.98 -8.37
C GLN A 458 5.15 7.17 -7.27
N THR A 459 5.96 6.21 -7.71
CA THR A 459 6.61 5.22 -6.84
C THR A 459 8.11 5.42 -6.78
N HIS A 460 8.68 6.17 -7.72
CA HIS A 460 10.12 6.47 -7.73
C HIS A 460 10.42 7.78 -8.51
N PRO A 461 10.80 8.88 -7.82
CA PRO A 461 10.84 9.05 -6.37
C PRO A 461 9.42 9.14 -5.76
N ILE A 462 9.30 8.86 -4.47
CA ILE A 462 8.06 9.06 -3.71
C ILE A 462 7.80 10.57 -3.51
N PRO A 463 6.59 11.07 -3.78
CA PRO A 463 6.20 12.45 -3.50
C PRO A 463 6.28 12.84 -2.02
N ALA A 464 6.60 14.11 -1.77
CA ALA A 464 6.46 14.79 -0.49
C ALA A 464 5.40 15.90 -0.60
N PRO A 465 4.31 15.86 0.18
CA PRO A 465 3.97 14.83 1.16
C PRO A 465 3.54 13.51 0.49
N ASP A 466 3.80 12.40 1.17
CA ASP A 466 3.30 11.08 0.81
C ASP A 466 2.03 10.78 1.63
N PRO A 467 0.84 10.67 1.00
CA PRO A 467 -0.39 10.41 1.75
C PRO A 467 -0.33 9.04 2.45
N ASP A 468 -0.69 8.98 3.73
CA ASP A 468 -0.61 7.73 4.51
C ASP A 468 -1.77 6.79 4.12
N PRO A 469 -1.50 5.61 3.51
CA PRO A 469 -2.55 4.66 3.14
C PRO A 469 -3.34 4.17 4.36
N ALA A 470 -2.73 4.09 5.57
CA ALA A 470 -3.40 3.56 6.76
C ALA A 470 -4.69 4.32 7.12
N LEU A 471 -4.73 5.63 6.85
CA LEU A 471 -5.93 6.45 7.07
C LEU A 471 -7.12 6.00 6.22
N PHE A 472 -6.86 5.51 5.02
CA PHE A 472 -7.89 5.02 4.09
C PHE A 472 -8.28 3.57 4.36
N LEU A 473 -7.40 2.79 5.00
CA LEU A 473 -7.67 1.41 5.36
C LEU A 473 -8.42 1.28 6.70
N HIS A 474 -8.13 2.17 7.65
CA HIS A 474 -8.59 2.05 9.04
C HIS A 474 -9.28 3.31 9.60
N GLY A 475 -9.26 4.42 8.88
CA GLY A 475 -9.87 5.68 9.29
C GLY A 475 -8.94 6.60 10.10
N PRO A 476 -9.35 7.86 10.36
CA PRO A 476 -8.48 8.90 10.92
C PRO A 476 -8.17 8.76 12.42
N LYS A 477 -8.94 7.95 13.15
CA LYS A 477 -8.74 7.68 14.59
C LYS A 477 -7.90 6.42 14.87
N PHE A 478 -7.28 5.84 13.84
CA PHE A 478 -6.44 4.66 13.97
C PHE A 478 -5.07 5.02 14.58
N GLY A 479 -4.61 4.20 15.52
CA GLY A 479 -3.26 4.20 16.04
C GLY A 479 -2.22 3.75 15.01
N PRO A 480 -0.92 3.89 15.29
CA PRO A 480 0.11 3.43 14.37
C PRO A 480 0.01 1.90 14.13
N PRO A 481 0.28 1.41 12.90
CA PRO A 481 0.29 -0.03 12.68
C PRO A 481 1.38 -0.70 13.52
N ASP A 482 1.14 -1.97 13.88
CA ASP A 482 2.09 -2.79 14.62
C ASP A 482 3.44 -2.91 13.90
N VAL A 483 4.50 -3.03 14.68
CA VAL A 483 5.84 -3.39 14.22
C VAL A 483 6.05 -4.90 14.35
N GLN A 484 6.91 -5.44 13.49
CA GLN A 484 7.24 -6.87 13.51
C GLN A 484 8.54 -7.06 14.28
N VAL A 485 8.54 -7.91 15.31
CA VAL A 485 9.72 -8.18 16.13
C VAL A 485 10.17 -9.63 15.90
N VAL A 486 11.47 -9.82 15.65
CA VAL A 486 12.08 -11.14 15.45
C VAL A 486 13.16 -11.36 16.50
N LEU A 487 13.18 -12.56 17.08
CA LEU A 487 14.14 -12.94 18.11
C LEU A 487 15.33 -13.68 17.47
N ARG A 488 16.55 -13.36 17.91
CA ARG A 488 17.78 -14.05 17.49
C ARG A 488 18.65 -14.44 18.67
N SER A 489 19.19 -15.66 18.67
CA SER A 489 20.15 -16.13 19.67
C SER A 489 21.59 -15.69 19.36
N ASN A 490 21.94 -15.59 18.07
CA ASN A 490 23.34 -15.47 17.60
C ASN A 490 23.75 -14.07 17.12
N LEU A 491 23.20 -12.99 17.69
CA LEU A 491 23.58 -11.61 17.33
C LEU A 491 24.91 -11.15 17.94
N GLY A 492 25.30 -11.73 19.08
CA GLY A 492 26.52 -11.34 19.80
C GLY A 492 26.45 -9.93 20.41
N LYS A 493 27.55 -9.52 21.08
CA LYS A 493 27.64 -8.23 21.79
C LYS A 493 28.02 -7.05 20.90
N ASP A 494 28.65 -7.30 19.75
CA ASP A 494 29.07 -6.27 18.80
C ASP A 494 27.94 -5.96 17.81
N TRP A 495 27.19 -4.90 18.10
CA TRP A 495 26.04 -4.48 17.32
C TRP A 495 26.39 -3.97 15.91
N LYS A 496 27.66 -3.64 15.64
CA LYS A 496 28.08 -3.20 14.29
C LYS A 496 27.95 -4.32 13.25
N ASN A 497 28.04 -5.58 13.69
CA ASN A 497 27.96 -6.74 12.80
C ASN A 497 26.53 -7.28 12.68
N TRP A 498 25.55 -6.73 13.39
CA TRP A 498 24.17 -7.25 13.38
C TRP A 498 23.55 -7.26 11.98
N ALA A 499 23.77 -6.22 11.17
CA ALA A 499 23.28 -6.18 9.80
C ALA A 499 23.89 -7.28 8.92
N GLU A 500 25.17 -7.62 9.15
CA GLU A 500 25.85 -8.71 8.44
C GLU A 500 25.37 -10.08 8.92
N ILE A 501 25.30 -10.30 10.24
CA ILE A 501 24.79 -11.54 10.84
C ILE A 501 23.37 -11.84 10.34
N VAL A 502 22.47 -10.86 10.43
CA VAL A 502 21.08 -11.02 10.00
C VAL A 502 20.98 -11.22 8.47
N SER A 503 21.93 -10.70 7.68
CA SER A 503 21.95 -10.94 6.23
C SER A 503 22.24 -12.39 5.83
N LEU A 504 22.89 -13.17 6.70
CA LEU A 504 23.16 -14.60 6.46
C LEU A 504 21.90 -15.46 6.64
N CYS A 505 20.97 -15.02 7.49
CA CYS A 505 19.65 -15.65 7.67
C CYS A 505 18.57 -14.56 7.90
N PRO A 506 18.10 -13.91 6.81
CA PRO A 506 17.15 -12.81 6.88
C PRO A 506 15.86 -13.17 7.64
N PRO A 507 15.23 -12.19 8.33
CA PRO A 507 13.98 -12.42 9.04
C PRO A 507 12.83 -12.70 8.08
N SER A 508 11.91 -13.60 8.47
CA SER A 508 10.68 -13.90 7.73
C SER A 508 9.41 -13.73 8.58
N SER A 509 8.24 -13.64 7.93
CA SER A 509 6.94 -13.46 8.62
C SER A 509 6.55 -14.64 9.51
N SER A 510 7.03 -15.85 9.21
CA SER A 510 6.69 -17.05 9.98
C SER A 510 7.22 -17.04 11.42
N GLU A 511 8.29 -16.29 11.69
CA GLU A 511 8.95 -16.19 13.01
C GLU A 511 8.75 -14.84 13.71
N ALA A 512 8.10 -13.88 13.06
CA ALA A 512 7.88 -12.56 13.63
C ALA A 512 6.68 -12.54 14.58
N VAL A 513 6.84 -11.81 15.68
CA VAL A 513 5.75 -11.49 16.62
C VAL A 513 5.29 -10.04 16.38
N PRO A 514 3.98 -9.80 16.25
CA PRO A 514 3.47 -8.46 16.11
C PRO A 514 3.42 -7.74 17.46
N VAL A 515 3.92 -6.50 17.47
CA VAL A 515 4.03 -5.68 18.68
C VAL A 515 3.53 -4.28 18.38
N ARG A 516 2.75 -3.68 19.29
CA ARG A 516 2.33 -2.27 19.12
C ARG A 516 3.55 -1.35 19.10
N LEU A 517 3.51 -0.32 18.26
CA LEU A 517 4.62 0.64 18.13
C LEU A 517 4.98 1.27 19.49
N SER A 518 3.99 1.63 20.31
CA SER A 518 4.18 2.17 21.66
C SER A 518 4.81 1.16 22.62
N ASP A 519 4.39 -0.10 22.56
CA ASP A 519 4.92 -1.18 23.39
C ASP A 519 6.42 -1.38 23.08
N LEU A 520 6.81 -1.42 21.80
CA LEU A 520 8.24 -1.51 21.42
C LEU A 520 9.02 -0.24 21.83
N LYS A 521 8.45 0.95 21.66
CA LYS A 521 9.06 2.23 22.11
C LYS A 521 9.35 2.23 23.61
N ARG A 522 8.38 1.81 24.44
CA ARG A 522 8.54 1.68 25.90
C ARG A 522 9.55 0.60 26.26
N TRP A 523 9.51 -0.54 25.57
CA TRP A 523 10.48 -1.60 25.78
C TRP A 523 11.90 -1.12 25.50
N ILE A 524 12.16 -0.44 24.37
CA ILE A 524 13.48 0.16 24.10
C ILE A 524 13.86 1.21 25.16
N ALA A 525 12.90 1.98 25.67
CA ALA A 525 13.10 2.94 26.76
C ALA A 525 13.35 2.30 28.14
N GLY A 526 13.14 0.98 28.30
CA GLY A 526 13.31 0.29 29.59
C GLY A 526 12.10 0.38 30.52
N GLU A 527 10.93 0.75 30.00
CA GLU A 527 9.69 0.95 30.77
C GLU A 527 8.80 -0.30 30.72
N SER A 528 7.92 -0.45 31.73
CA SER A 528 6.91 -1.52 31.76
C SER A 528 5.72 -1.20 30.84
N LEU A 529 5.16 -2.23 30.22
CA LEU A 529 4.03 -2.10 29.29
C LEU A 529 2.70 -1.79 30.00
N PRO A 530 1.78 -1.00 29.39
CA PRO A 530 0.52 -0.58 30.00
C PRO A 530 -0.53 -1.70 30.13
N ASN A 531 -1.41 -1.56 31.13
CA ASN A 531 -2.37 -2.59 31.59
C ASN A 531 -3.66 -2.75 30.76
N SER A 532 -3.96 -1.84 29.82
CA SER A 532 -5.27 -1.71 29.15
C SER A 532 -5.33 -2.24 27.71
N SER A 533 -4.32 -2.97 27.25
CA SER A 533 -4.18 -3.34 25.83
C SER A 533 -5.23 -4.34 25.33
N SER A 534 -5.88 -4.01 24.21
CA SER A 534 -6.66 -4.96 23.40
C SER A 534 -5.77 -5.69 22.38
N ASP A 535 -6.34 -6.69 21.70
CA ASP A 535 -5.73 -7.38 20.54
C ASP A 535 -6.17 -6.78 19.19
N ILE A 536 -6.79 -5.60 19.20
CA ILE A 536 -7.21 -4.90 17.98
C ILE A 536 -6.00 -4.17 17.37
N GLU A 537 -5.76 -4.40 16.08
CA GLU A 537 -4.66 -3.75 15.36
C GLU A 537 -4.89 -2.23 15.26
N GLY A 538 -3.82 -1.45 15.45
CA GLY A 538 -3.81 0.02 15.40
C GLY A 538 -4.87 0.72 16.25
N GLU A 539 -5.03 0.27 17.49
CA GLU A 539 -5.70 1.06 18.52
C GLU A 539 -4.91 2.35 18.83
N SER A 540 -5.59 3.48 19.03
CA SER A 540 -4.95 4.78 19.27
C SER A 540 -4.26 4.84 20.63
N ASP A 541 -2.96 5.17 20.64
CA ASP A 541 -2.19 5.40 21.87
C ASP A 541 -2.32 6.86 22.32
N GLU A 542 -3.00 7.13 23.44
CA GLU A 542 -3.05 8.47 24.08
C GLU A 542 -1.83 8.80 24.95
N SER A 543 -0.77 7.96 24.97
CA SER A 543 0.34 8.17 25.90
C SER A 543 1.49 9.00 25.34
N GLU A 544 2.07 9.88 26.17
CA GLU A 544 3.28 10.65 25.88
C GLU A 544 4.43 9.76 25.39
N GLU A 545 5.21 10.26 24.41
CA GLU A 545 6.38 9.51 23.91
C GLU A 545 7.45 9.38 24.99
N PRO A 546 7.99 8.17 25.25
CA PRO A 546 9.02 7.98 26.26
C PRO A 546 10.33 8.67 25.83
N GLU A 547 10.89 9.51 26.70
CA GLU A 547 12.12 10.28 26.40
C GLU A 547 13.42 9.62 26.89
N LYS A 548 13.35 8.54 27.68
CA LYS A 548 14.53 7.91 28.30
C LYS A 548 15.32 7.03 27.32
N LYS A 549 16.66 7.08 27.44
CA LYS A 549 17.59 6.15 26.79
C LYS A 549 17.86 4.95 27.72
N SER A 550 17.68 3.73 27.23
CA SER A 550 18.07 2.49 27.94
C SER A 550 19.23 1.79 27.23
N HIS A 551 19.72 0.69 27.79
CA HIS A 551 20.76 -0.15 27.19
C HIS A 551 20.22 -1.16 26.14
N ARG A 552 18.90 -1.27 25.97
CA ARG A 552 18.26 -2.16 25.00
C ARG A 552 18.46 -1.64 23.57
N ARG A 553 18.74 -2.54 22.64
CA ARG A 553 18.99 -2.25 21.22
C ARG A 553 18.19 -3.17 20.33
N ALA A 554 17.82 -2.69 19.15
CA ALA A 554 17.20 -3.47 18.09
C ALA A 554 17.85 -3.15 16.74
N LEU A 555 17.93 -4.12 15.82
CA LEU A 555 18.28 -3.86 14.42
C LEU A 555 17.00 -3.56 13.65
N ARG A 556 16.87 -2.36 13.07
CA ARG A 556 15.83 -2.07 12.08
C ARG A 556 16.25 -2.67 10.74
N TRP A 557 15.61 -3.75 10.33
CA TRP A 557 15.96 -4.51 9.13
C TRP A 557 15.32 -3.94 7.86
N GLN A 558 16.14 -3.58 6.89
CA GLN A 558 15.77 -3.12 5.53
C GLN A 558 16.76 -3.65 4.46
N GLY A 559 17.31 -4.85 4.69
CA GLY A 559 18.42 -5.41 3.92
C GLY A 559 19.80 -4.92 4.41
N LYS A 560 20.87 -5.60 3.98
CA LYS A 560 22.24 -5.40 4.53
C LYS A 560 22.71 -3.94 4.51
N ALA A 561 22.46 -3.21 3.41
CA ALA A 561 22.98 -1.85 3.21
C ALA A 561 22.15 -0.74 3.87
N LYS A 562 20.84 -0.93 4.07
CA LYS A 562 19.91 0.11 4.60
C LYS A 562 19.54 -0.11 6.07
N SER A 563 19.95 -1.24 6.66
CA SER A 563 19.64 -1.57 8.05
C SER A 563 20.46 -0.72 9.02
N ILE A 564 19.83 -0.26 10.10
CA ILE A 564 20.48 0.53 11.15
C ILE A 564 20.16 -0.06 12.52
N VAL A 565 21.11 0.01 13.45
CA VAL A 565 20.85 -0.33 14.86
C VAL A 565 20.20 0.87 15.53
N VAL A 566 19.08 0.63 16.21
CA VAL A 566 18.33 1.65 16.95
C VAL A 566 18.46 1.41 18.45
N ASP A 567 18.63 2.50 19.20
CA ASP A 567 18.78 2.53 20.66
C ASP A 567 17.89 3.61 21.31
N THR A 568 17.03 4.27 20.52
CA THR A 568 16.14 5.33 20.97
C THR A 568 14.74 5.18 20.39
N PRO A 569 13.68 5.48 21.16
CA PRO A 569 12.29 5.43 20.69
C PRO A 569 12.00 6.27 19.43
N LYS A 570 12.76 7.36 19.20
CA LYS A 570 12.56 8.26 18.05
C LYS A 570 12.91 7.64 16.69
N LEU A 571 13.78 6.63 16.67
CA LEU A 571 14.17 5.91 15.45
C LEU A 571 13.26 4.69 15.17
N ILE A 572 12.25 4.49 16.02
CA ILE A 572 11.25 3.44 15.83
C ILE A 572 10.10 4.02 15.01
N HIS A 573 9.88 3.43 13.83
CA HIS A 573 8.81 3.82 12.92
C HIS A 573 7.90 2.63 12.68
N ALA A 574 6.66 2.92 12.32
CA ALA A 574 5.67 1.91 11.98
C ALA A 574 6.08 1.13 10.71
N SER A 575 5.56 -0.09 10.54
CA SER A 575 5.79 -0.94 9.36
C SER A 575 7.25 -1.37 9.12
N ALA A 576 8.13 -1.26 10.11
CA ALA A 576 9.49 -1.78 10.07
C ALA A 576 9.62 -3.13 10.80
N VAL A 577 10.60 -3.93 10.38
CA VAL A 577 10.99 -5.18 11.05
C VAL A 577 12.15 -4.89 12.01
N TYR A 578 12.00 -5.30 13.26
CA TYR A 578 13.01 -5.15 14.30
C TYR A 578 13.53 -6.51 14.73
N VAL A 579 14.83 -6.71 14.63
CA VAL A 579 15.50 -7.92 15.13
C VAL A 579 16.12 -7.60 16.47
N ILE A 580 15.78 -8.38 17.50
CA ILE A 580 16.27 -8.22 18.88
C ILE A 580 16.93 -9.51 19.37
N PRO A 581 17.90 -9.41 20.31
CA PRO A 581 18.46 -10.60 20.96
C PRO A 581 17.41 -11.28 21.84
N ILE A 582 17.52 -12.61 21.98
CA ILE A 582 16.72 -13.36 22.96
C ILE A 582 17.11 -12.95 24.38
N SER A 583 16.14 -12.46 25.15
CA SER A 583 16.30 -12.07 26.55
C SER A 583 14.96 -12.20 27.29
N GLU A 584 14.99 -12.43 28.62
CA GLU A 584 13.78 -12.69 29.41
C GLU A 584 12.74 -11.55 29.36
N ASP A 585 13.19 -10.30 29.21
CA ASP A 585 12.33 -9.14 29.03
C ASP A 585 11.63 -9.08 27.67
N ALA A 586 12.05 -9.89 26.68
CA ALA A 586 11.32 -10.02 25.42
C ALA A 586 9.98 -10.74 25.59
N ARG A 587 9.75 -11.50 26.69
CA ARG A 587 8.45 -12.13 26.99
C ARG A 587 7.31 -11.13 27.15
N GLU A 588 7.61 -9.88 27.47
CA GLU A 588 6.59 -8.84 27.59
C GLU A 588 5.98 -8.44 26.23
N LEU A 589 6.73 -8.65 25.13
CA LEU A 589 6.36 -8.20 23.79
C LEU A 589 5.33 -9.10 23.08
N GLY A 590 5.12 -10.34 23.55
CA GLY A 590 4.20 -11.28 22.91
C GLY A 590 3.98 -12.54 23.74
N ASP A 591 3.21 -13.48 23.20
CA ASP A 591 2.93 -14.78 23.81
C ASP A 591 3.76 -15.90 23.13
N PHE A 592 4.56 -16.60 23.94
CA PHE A 592 5.53 -17.60 23.49
C PHE A 592 5.25 -18.95 24.19
N PRO A 593 4.26 -19.75 23.72
CA PRO A 593 3.84 -20.98 24.41
C PRO A 593 4.94 -22.06 24.47
N TYR A 594 5.89 -22.03 23.54
CA TYR A 594 7.04 -22.95 23.50
C TYR A 594 8.35 -22.29 24.00
N GLY A 595 8.26 -21.11 24.63
CA GLY A 595 9.42 -20.36 25.13
C GLY A 595 10.08 -19.44 24.09
N LEU A 596 11.09 -18.69 24.54
CA LEU A 596 11.86 -17.76 23.72
C LEU A 596 12.90 -18.52 22.88
N THR A 597 12.44 -19.15 21.79
CA THR A 597 13.27 -19.93 20.86
C THR A 597 13.64 -19.13 19.62
N ASP A 598 14.82 -19.37 19.03
CA ASP A 598 15.18 -18.84 17.71
C ASP A 598 14.68 -19.80 16.61
N TYR A 599 13.85 -19.30 15.68
CA TYR A 599 13.30 -20.10 14.59
C TYR A 599 13.90 -19.73 13.22
N ALA A 600 14.98 -18.94 13.17
CA ALA A 600 15.54 -18.39 11.93
C ALA A 600 15.71 -19.42 10.81
N GLU A 601 16.29 -20.58 11.10
CA GLU A 601 16.60 -21.62 10.10
C GLU A 601 15.35 -22.26 9.50
N GLU A 602 14.36 -22.62 10.34
CA GLU A 602 13.08 -23.18 9.89
C GLU A 602 12.27 -22.14 9.11
N ALA A 603 12.27 -20.91 9.62
CA ALA A 603 11.56 -19.79 9.02
C ALA A 603 12.13 -19.45 7.63
N PHE A 604 13.45 -19.40 7.50
CA PHE A 604 14.15 -19.23 6.22
C PHE A 604 13.86 -20.38 5.25
N GLN A 605 13.83 -21.62 5.74
CA GLN A 605 13.51 -22.76 4.88
C GLN A 605 12.10 -22.66 4.29
N ARG A 606 11.12 -22.23 5.10
CA ARG A 606 9.74 -22.03 4.65
C ARG A 606 9.61 -20.85 3.68
N SER A 607 10.32 -19.75 3.89
CA SER A 607 10.19 -18.54 3.05
C SER A 607 11.00 -18.60 1.76
N CYS A 608 12.21 -19.15 1.80
CA CYS A 608 13.15 -19.13 0.67
C CYS A 608 13.19 -20.45 -0.11
N ASP A 609 12.48 -21.49 0.34
CA ASP A 609 12.53 -22.86 -0.22
C ASP A 609 13.99 -23.38 -0.38
N LYS A 610 14.86 -22.99 0.55
CA LYS A 610 16.27 -23.36 0.59
C LYS A 610 16.66 -23.76 2.00
N ALA A 611 17.57 -24.70 2.11
CA ALA A 611 18.12 -25.07 3.41
C ALA A 611 19.18 -24.06 3.84
N VAL A 612 19.13 -23.64 5.10
CA VAL A 612 20.21 -22.91 5.77
C VAL A 612 20.46 -23.54 7.14
N LEU A 613 21.72 -23.69 7.52
CA LEU A 613 22.13 -24.11 8.87
C LEU A 613 23.31 -23.25 9.34
N TYR A 614 23.26 -22.83 10.61
CA TYR A 614 24.42 -22.31 11.31
C TYR A 614 25.16 -23.43 12.03
N ILE A 615 26.44 -23.58 11.70
CA ILE A 615 27.36 -24.56 12.29
C ILE A 615 28.35 -23.80 13.17
N GLU A 616 28.19 -23.92 14.49
CA GLU A 616 29.02 -23.22 15.47
C GLU A 616 30.50 -23.69 15.46
N LYS A 617 30.75 -24.94 15.03
CA LYS A 617 32.09 -25.51 14.93
C LYS A 617 32.95 -24.66 13.97
N THR A 618 34.01 -24.06 14.51
CA THR A 618 34.98 -23.31 13.71
C THR A 618 35.94 -24.30 13.06
N ILE A 619 35.88 -24.40 11.74
CA ILE A 619 36.72 -25.27 10.91
C ILE A 619 37.57 -24.36 10.02
N ASP A 620 38.86 -24.67 9.88
CA ASP A 620 39.77 -23.90 9.03
C ASP A 620 39.44 -24.14 7.54
N LYS A 621 39.21 -23.07 6.79
CA LYS A 621 38.86 -23.16 5.36
C LYS A 621 40.01 -23.68 4.50
N GLU A 622 41.25 -23.53 4.98
CA GLU A 622 42.45 -23.98 4.25
C GLU A 622 42.83 -25.44 4.58
N ALA A 623 42.10 -26.13 5.46
CA ALA A 623 42.35 -27.54 5.76
C ALA A 623 41.91 -28.45 4.60
N ASP A 624 42.74 -29.45 4.28
CA ASP A 624 42.49 -30.42 3.20
C ASP A 624 41.19 -31.24 3.42
N ASP A 625 40.74 -31.36 4.67
CA ASP A 625 39.55 -32.11 5.10
C ASP A 625 38.37 -31.21 5.50
N PHE A 626 38.40 -29.91 5.15
CA PHE A 626 37.35 -28.94 5.49
C PHE A 626 35.94 -29.44 5.16
N ASP A 627 35.75 -29.95 3.95
CA ASP A 627 34.45 -30.42 3.47
C ASP A 627 33.94 -31.64 4.23
N ASP A 628 34.84 -32.53 4.64
CA ASP A 628 34.52 -33.72 5.43
C ASP A 628 34.13 -33.32 6.85
N GLN A 629 34.93 -32.47 7.50
CA GLN A 629 34.64 -31.96 8.85
C GLN A 629 33.33 -31.15 8.90
N LEU A 630 33.04 -30.36 7.86
CA LEU A 630 31.81 -29.59 7.78
C LEU A 630 30.60 -30.50 7.53
N THR A 631 30.75 -31.52 6.69
CA THR A 631 29.69 -32.52 6.44
C THR A 631 29.37 -33.31 7.71
N GLU A 632 30.39 -33.73 8.47
CA GLU A 632 30.21 -34.38 9.76
C GLU A 632 29.46 -33.48 10.75
N ALA A 633 29.82 -32.19 10.80
CA ALA A 633 29.14 -31.21 11.65
C ALA A 633 27.67 -30.97 11.24
N ILE A 634 27.36 -30.99 9.94
CA ILE A 634 25.98 -30.91 9.42
C ILE A 634 25.18 -32.15 9.82
N LEU A 635 25.72 -33.35 9.64
CA LEU A 635 25.05 -34.61 10.00
C LEU A 635 24.80 -34.70 11.51
N ALA A 636 25.72 -34.18 12.33
CA ALA A 636 25.60 -34.14 13.79
C ALA A 636 24.45 -33.26 14.31
N ARG A 637 23.81 -32.43 13.46
CA ARG A 637 22.61 -31.66 13.85
C ARG A 637 21.40 -32.56 14.10
N ILE A 638 21.37 -33.78 13.55
CA ILE A 638 20.30 -34.77 13.78
C ILE A 638 20.62 -35.55 15.07
N THR A 639 19.74 -35.47 16.07
CA THR A 639 19.85 -36.25 17.32
C THR A 639 18.88 -37.44 17.33
N PRO A 640 19.19 -38.56 18.01
CA PRO A 640 18.24 -39.66 18.16
C PRO A 640 17.06 -39.24 19.06
N ALA A 641 15.84 -39.33 18.51
CA ALA A 641 14.52 -38.91 19.06
C ALA A 641 14.08 -37.47 18.72
N PRO A 642 12.78 -37.28 18.44
CA PRO A 642 12.27 -36.96 17.11
C PRO A 642 12.87 -35.65 16.60
N THR A 643 13.73 -35.78 15.59
CA THR A 643 14.25 -34.65 14.84
C THR A 643 13.11 -34.01 14.05
N PRO A 644 12.94 -32.67 14.09
CA PRO A 644 11.97 -31.99 13.26
C PRO A 644 12.16 -32.31 11.77
N GLU A 645 11.05 -32.45 11.05
CA GLU A 645 11.08 -32.81 9.62
C GLU A 645 11.85 -31.78 8.78
N TRP A 646 11.69 -30.47 9.10
CA TRP A 646 12.40 -29.38 8.43
C TRP A 646 13.93 -29.51 8.56
N LEU A 647 14.42 -29.94 9.73
CA LEU A 647 15.84 -30.09 10.00
C LEU A 647 16.41 -31.30 9.26
N THR A 648 15.65 -32.40 9.20
CA THR A 648 16.00 -33.58 8.39
C THR A 648 16.16 -33.21 6.91
N ARG A 649 15.23 -32.41 6.37
CA ARG A 649 15.31 -31.89 5.00
C ARG A 649 16.52 -30.98 4.79
N ALA A 650 16.79 -30.08 5.75
CA ALA A 650 17.94 -29.18 5.68
C ALA A 650 19.26 -29.96 5.58
N VAL A 651 19.45 -30.95 6.46
CA VAL A 651 20.64 -31.80 6.46
C VAL A 651 20.77 -32.59 5.16
N ASN A 652 19.68 -33.17 4.66
CA ASN A 652 19.68 -33.91 3.39
C ASN A 652 20.09 -33.04 2.19
N ALA A 653 19.70 -31.76 2.19
CA ALA A 653 20.06 -30.81 1.13
C ALA A 653 21.51 -30.31 1.22
N LEU A 654 22.08 -30.25 2.44
CA LEU A 654 23.39 -29.64 2.72
C LEU A 654 24.53 -30.66 2.89
N GLN A 655 24.24 -31.96 3.02
CA GLN A 655 25.27 -32.99 3.19
C GLN A 655 26.22 -33.13 1.99
N ASN A 656 25.82 -32.70 0.78
CA ASN A 656 26.67 -32.76 -0.41
C ASN A 656 27.41 -31.44 -0.64
N PRO A 657 28.77 -31.42 -0.60
CA PRO A 657 29.57 -30.20 -0.83
C PRO A 657 29.25 -29.48 -2.14
N ARG A 658 28.92 -30.21 -3.21
CA ARG A 658 28.62 -29.61 -4.51
C ARG A 658 27.33 -28.79 -4.52
N HIS A 659 26.43 -29.03 -3.57
CA HIS A 659 25.09 -28.45 -3.54
C HIS A 659 24.93 -27.35 -2.48
N ARG A 660 26.00 -26.96 -1.77
CA ARG A 660 25.96 -25.93 -0.73
C ARG A 660 26.90 -24.76 -1.02
N LEU A 661 26.66 -23.64 -0.33
CA LEU A 661 27.49 -22.45 -0.25
C LEU A 661 27.87 -22.25 1.22
N GLU A 662 29.13 -21.93 1.48
CA GLU A 662 29.64 -21.70 2.84
C GLU A 662 30.09 -20.25 3.03
N GLU A 663 29.47 -19.57 3.99
CA GLU A 663 29.85 -18.22 4.41
C GLU A 663 30.31 -18.23 5.87
N LYS A 664 31.39 -17.49 6.16
CA LYS A 664 31.94 -17.41 7.52
C LYS A 664 31.04 -16.52 8.37
N HIS A 665 30.63 -17.02 9.53
CA HIS A 665 29.80 -16.23 10.44
C HIS A 665 30.65 -15.27 11.27
N PRO A 666 30.24 -13.99 11.47
CA PRO A 666 31.03 -12.99 12.21
C PRO A 666 31.38 -13.37 13.66
N LEU A 667 30.61 -14.25 14.31
CA LEU A 667 30.88 -14.73 15.66
C LEU A 667 31.76 -16.00 15.71
N GLY A 668 32.21 -16.52 14.57
CA GLY A 668 32.84 -17.85 14.45
C GLY A 668 31.86 -18.88 13.89
N GLY A 669 32.38 -19.98 13.36
CA GLY A 669 31.58 -20.99 12.65
C GLY A 669 31.21 -20.62 11.20
N TRP A 670 30.26 -21.37 10.64
CA TRP A 670 29.87 -21.33 9.23
C TRP A 670 28.36 -21.29 9.07
N VAL A 671 27.86 -20.45 8.16
CA VAL A 671 26.49 -20.54 7.64
C VAL A 671 26.55 -21.28 6.32
N VAL A 672 25.77 -22.35 6.24
CA VAL A 672 25.75 -23.26 5.09
C VAL A 672 24.37 -23.20 4.43
N THR A 673 24.32 -22.77 3.17
CA THR A 673 23.07 -22.54 2.43
C THR A 673 23.01 -23.41 1.17
N SER A 674 21.83 -23.94 0.82
CA SER A 674 21.69 -24.78 -0.38
C SER A 674 21.73 -23.94 -1.65
N LYS A 675 22.48 -24.41 -2.66
CA LYS A 675 22.49 -23.85 -4.03
C LYS A 675 21.17 -24.13 -4.74
N ARG A 676 20.59 -25.30 -4.48
CA ARG A 676 19.33 -25.77 -5.09
C ARG A 676 18.16 -25.50 -4.15
N ARG A 677 16.99 -25.37 -4.77
CA ARG A 677 15.71 -25.32 -4.09
C ARG A 677 15.33 -26.69 -3.52
N LEU A 678 14.51 -26.68 -2.48
CA LEU A 678 13.93 -27.88 -1.90
C LEU A 678 12.68 -28.33 -2.66
N HIS A 679 12.11 -27.46 -3.52
CA HIS A 679 10.86 -27.69 -4.27
C HIS A 679 9.69 -28.06 -3.35
N GLN A 680 9.72 -27.52 -2.13
CA GLN A 680 8.71 -27.77 -1.12
C GLN A 680 7.81 -26.55 -0.94
N PHE A 681 8.40 -25.36 -1.00
CA PHE A 681 7.74 -24.07 -0.92
C PHE A 681 8.06 -23.27 -2.19
N ASP A 682 7.28 -22.25 -2.55
CA ASP A 682 7.72 -21.30 -3.59
C ASP A 682 8.51 -20.16 -2.93
N PRO A 683 9.68 -19.79 -3.48
CA PRO A 683 10.62 -18.93 -2.79
C PRO A 683 10.15 -17.48 -2.87
N GLU A 684 10.41 -16.70 -1.83
CA GLU A 684 10.35 -15.25 -1.88
C GLU A 684 11.27 -14.69 -2.97
N PHE A 685 10.72 -13.79 -3.79
CA PHE A 685 11.38 -13.22 -4.96
C PHE A 685 12.57 -12.34 -4.53
N LEU A 686 13.67 -12.38 -5.28
CA LEU A 686 14.81 -11.47 -5.07
C LEU A 686 14.54 -10.13 -5.80
N ASP A 687 14.77 -9.02 -5.10
CA ASP A 687 14.60 -7.64 -5.60
C ASP A 687 15.47 -7.37 -6.86
N ASP A 688 15.03 -6.44 -7.72
CA ASP A 688 15.71 -6.09 -8.99
C ASP A 688 17.18 -5.65 -8.80
N ASP A 689 17.48 -4.99 -7.68
CA ASP A 689 18.82 -4.53 -7.35
C ASP A 689 19.76 -5.68 -6.88
N ASP A 690 19.26 -6.90 -6.63
CA ASP A 690 20.07 -8.09 -6.25
C ASP A 690 20.19 -9.11 -7.41
N SER A 691 19.28 -9.10 -8.39
CA SER A 691 19.22 -10.10 -9.48
C SER A 691 20.39 -9.99 -10.47
N SER A 692 20.90 -8.77 -10.69
CA SER A 692 22.09 -8.47 -11.51
C SER A 692 23.42 -8.72 -10.78
N TYR A 693 23.36 -9.18 -9.53
CA TYR A 693 24.49 -9.41 -8.64
C TYR A 693 24.59 -10.86 -8.16
N SER A 694 23.60 -11.70 -8.49
CA SER A 694 23.63 -13.13 -8.17
C SER A 694 24.68 -13.86 -9.01
N PRO A 695 25.51 -14.75 -8.40
CA PRO A 695 26.48 -15.56 -9.14
C PRO A 695 25.74 -16.56 -10.05
N GLY A 696 25.47 -16.13 -11.27
CA GLY A 696 24.80 -16.91 -12.32
C GLY A 696 25.75 -17.40 -13.40
N ASN A 697 25.22 -18.20 -14.32
CA ASN A 697 25.89 -18.57 -15.56
C ASN A 697 26.10 -17.32 -16.45
N LEU A 698 27.11 -17.35 -17.33
CA LEU A 698 27.29 -16.31 -18.35
C LEU A 698 26.09 -16.32 -19.33
N VAL A 699 25.43 -15.17 -19.50
CA VAL A 699 24.28 -15.02 -20.41
C VAL A 699 24.56 -13.93 -21.46
N SER A 700 24.37 -14.26 -22.73
CA SER A 700 24.52 -13.30 -23.84
C SER A 700 23.35 -12.32 -23.89
N LEU A 701 23.59 -11.10 -24.37
CA LEU A 701 22.55 -10.09 -24.54
C LEU A 701 21.46 -10.55 -25.52
N VAL A 702 21.87 -11.22 -26.60
CA VAL A 702 20.94 -11.72 -27.62
C VAL A 702 20.01 -12.79 -27.04
N ASP A 703 20.56 -13.78 -26.33
CA ASP A 703 19.77 -14.87 -25.76
C ASP A 703 18.79 -14.35 -24.71
N HIS A 704 19.26 -13.44 -23.85
CA HIS A 704 18.42 -12.81 -22.83
C HIS A 704 17.24 -12.06 -23.46
N SER A 705 17.50 -11.12 -24.37
CA SER A 705 16.43 -10.32 -24.99
C SER A 705 15.45 -11.16 -25.81
N GLN A 706 15.91 -12.25 -26.44
CA GLN A 706 15.05 -13.23 -27.12
C GLN A 706 14.12 -13.94 -26.14
N GLY A 707 14.62 -14.36 -24.98
CA GLY A 707 13.81 -14.96 -23.93
C GLY A 707 12.81 -14.00 -23.31
N VAL A 708 13.24 -12.77 -23.01
CA VAL A 708 12.32 -11.73 -22.53
C VAL A 708 11.22 -11.47 -23.56
N ALA A 709 11.55 -11.41 -24.85
CA ALA A 709 10.56 -11.24 -25.92
C ALA A 709 9.55 -12.41 -26.00
N GLU A 710 10.01 -13.65 -25.84
CA GLU A 710 9.15 -14.84 -25.80
C GLU A 710 8.19 -14.80 -24.60
N TYR A 711 8.70 -14.53 -23.40
CA TYR A 711 7.87 -14.37 -22.19
C TYR A 711 6.92 -13.18 -22.30
N ALA A 712 7.37 -12.04 -22.81
CA ALA A 712 6.56 -10.82 -22.92
C ALA A 712 5.41 -11.00 -23.92
N ARG A 713 5.67 -11.59 -25.09
CA ARG A 713 4.63 -11.97 -26.06
C ARG A 713 3.61 -12.93 -25.44
N ARG A 714 4.09 -13.94 -24.71
CA ARG A 714 3.27 -14.95 -24.05
C ARG A 714 2.36 -14.33 -22.99
N PHE A 715 2.91 -13.53 -22.09
CA PHE A 715 2.17 -12.84 -21.04
C PHE A 715 1.18 -11.82 -21.60
N ALA A 716 1.59 -10.98 -22.55
CA ALA A 716 0.70 -10.03 -23.21
C ALA A 716 -0.49 -10.72 -23.89
N THR A 717 -0.25 -11.81 -24.61
CA THR A 717 -1.32 -12.61 -25.25
C THR A 717 -2.32 -13.13 -24.21
N GLY A 718 -1.83 -13.74 -23.13
CA GLY A 718 -2.70 -14.26 -22.07
C GLY A 718 -3.45 -13.15 -21.34
N CYS A 719 -2.87 -11.95 -21.21
CA CYS A 719 -3.49 -10.79 -20.61
C CYS A 719 -4.44 -10.01 -21.55
N GLY A 720 -4.55 -10.39 -22.83
CA GLY A 720 -5.35 -9.66 -23.83
C GLY A 720 -4.75 -8.31 -24.22
N LEU A 721 -3.43 -8.18 -24.16
CA LEU A 721 -2.66 -6.99 -24.54
C LEU A 721 -1.99 -7.20 -25.92
N ASP A 722 -1.40 -6.15 -26.47
CA ASP A 722 -0.69 -6.18 -27.75
C ASP A 722 0.59 -7.03 -27.66
N ALA A 723 0.50 -8.29 -28.10
CA ALA A 723 1.60 -9.24 -28.01
C ALA A 723 2.83 -8.82 -28.83
N GLU A 724 2.65 -8.10 -29.93
CA GLU A 724 3.76 -7.65 -30.79
C GLU A 724 4.51 -6.49 -30.13
N LEU A 725 3.79 -5.51 -29.58
CA LEU A 725 4.41 -4.39 -28.86
C LEU A 725 5.25 -4.89 -27.66
N TYR A 726 4.74 -5.84 -26.90
CA TYR A 726 5.46 -6.42 -25.75
C TYR A 726 6.65 -7.29 -26.19
N SER A 727 6.52 -8.01 -27.31
CA SER A 727 7.63 -8.73 -27.92
C SER A 727 8.76 -7.76 -28.31
N LEU A 728 8.42 -6.60 -28.91
CA LEU A 728 9.41 -5.56 -29.25
C LEU A 728 10.06 -4.95 -28.01
N ALA A 729 9.30 -4.71 -26.94
CA ALA A 729 9.86 -4.26 -25.67
C ALA A 729 10.90 -5.26 -25.15
N GLY A 730 10.62 -6.57 -25.21
CA GLY A 730 11.56 -7.61 -24.79
C GLY A 730 12.86 -7.61 -25.61
N LEU A 731 12.76 -7.43 -26.92
CA LEU A 731 13.95 -7.35 -27.80
C LEU A 731 14.83 -6.13 -27.53
N TYR A 732 14.23 -4.98 -27.20
CA TYR A 732 14.95 -3.69 -27.18
C TYR A 732 15.13 -3.05 -25.79
N HIS A 733 14.63 -3.63 -24.71
CA HIS A 733 14.70 -3.01 -23.38
C HIS A 733 16.13 -2.80 -22.85
N ASP A 734 17.06 -3.64 -23.30
CA ASP A 734 18.44 -3.69 -22.80
C ASP A 734 19.48 -3.12 -23.77
N LEU A 735 19.07 -2.38 -24.81
CA LEU A 735 19.99 -1.78 -25.79
C LEU A 735 21.08 -0.91 -25.14
N GLY A 736 20.80 -0.24 -24.02
CA GLY A 736 21.77 0.55 -23.27
C GLY A 736 22.91 -0.27 -22.66
N LYS A 737 22.76 -1.60 -22.49
CA LYS A 737 23.85 -2.48 -22.04
C LYS A 737 24.97 -2.59 -23.06
N LEU A 738 24.77 -2.15 -24.30
CA LEU A 738 25.80 -2.07 -25.34
C LEU A 738 26.85 -0.99 -25.06
N ASP A 739 26.59 -0.07 -24.11
CA ASP A 739 27.58 0.90 -23.66
C ASP A 739 28.90 0.18 -23.30
N PRO A 740 30.03 0.54 -23.94
CA PRO A 740 31.32 -0.09 -23.67
C PRO A 740 31.73 -0.06 -22.20
N ARG A 741 31.32 0.98 -21.45
CA ARG A 741 31.58 1.11 -20.00
C ARG A 741 30.75 0.10 -19.20
N PHE A 742 29.51 -0.13 -19.60
CA PHE A 742 28.64 -1.15 -19.00
C PHE A 742 29.12 -2.57 -19.33
N GLN A 743 29.58 -2.81 -20.56
CA GLN A 743 30.17 -4.12 -20.92
C GLN A 743 31.46 -4.41 -20.15
N LYS A 744 32.30 -3.40 -19.87
CA LYS A 744 33.47 -3.54 -18.98
C LYS A 744 33.07 -3.89 -17.55
N LEU A 745 31.97 -3.34 -17.05
CA LEU A 745 31.42 -3.68 -15.73
C LEU A 745 31.01 -5.15 -15.65
N LEU A 746 30.42 -5.70 -16.72
CA LEU A 746 30.00 -7.11 -16.78
C LEU A 746 31.17 -8.09 -17.03
N LYS A 747 32.14 -7.73 -17.88
CA LYS A 747 33.21 -8.66 -18.34
C LYS A 747 34.54 -8.53 -17.61
N GLY A 748 34.79 -7.41 -16.93
CA GLY A 748 36.15 -6.95 -16.70
C GLY A 748 36.82 -6.47 -18.00
N TYR A 749 38.14 -6.65 -18.13
CA TYR A 749 38.94 -6.18 -19.28
C TYR A 749 38.87 -7.07 -20.54
N ALA A 750 38.00 -8.10 -20.57
CA ALA A 750 37.96 -9.06 -21.68
C ALA A 750 37.11 -8.58 -22.88
N GLY A 751 37.65 -8.69 -24.09
CA GLY A 751 36.89 -8.57 -25.35
C GLY A 751 36.12 -9.85 -25.68
N GLY A 752 35.01 -9.77 -26.43
CA GLY A 752 34.18 -10.92 -26.82
C GLY A 752 32.67 -10.66 -26.84
N LEU A 753 31.87 -11.75 -26.80
CA LEU A 753 30.39 -11.79 -26.87
C LEU A 753 29.73 -10.78 -25.93
N GLN A 754 28.77 -9.97 -26.40
CA GLN A 754 28.04 -9.00 -25.57
C GLN A 754 27.19 -9.72 -24.51
N LEU A 755 27.35 -9.34 -23.24
CA LEU A 755 26.71 -10.00 -22.11
C LEU A 755 25.53 -9.20 -21.58
N ALA A 756 24.48 -9.91 -21.16
CA ALA A 756 23.44 -9.36 -20.29
C ALA A 756 23.80 -9.49 -18.81
N LYS A 757 24.51 -10.57 -18.44
CA LYS A 757 24.89 -10.92 -17.06
C LYS A 757 26.29 -11.54 -17.01
N SER A 758 27.02 -11.32 -15.93
CA SER A 758 28.38 -11.83 -15.72
C SER A 758 28.41 -13.18 -15.01
N GLY A 759 29.49 -13.96 -15.21
CA GLY A 759 29.80 -15.13 -14.40
C GLY A 759 30.45 -14.76 -13.06
N SER A 760 30.40 -15.67 -12.08
CA SER A 760 30.85 -15.46 -10.69
C SER A 760 32.24 -14.81 -10.55
N PHE A 761 32.35 -13.89 -9.57
CA PHE A 761 33.55 -13.14 -9.12
C PHE A 761 34.25 -12.21 -10.12
N ALA A 762 33.62 -11.09 -10.46
CA ALA A 762 34.39 -9.86 -10.73
C ALA A 762 34.35 -8.98 -9.47
N ARG A 763 35.51 -8.76 -8.81
CA ARG A 763 35.64 -7.68 -7.82
C ARG A 763 35.36 -6.36 -8.53
N ARG A 764 34.21 -5.75 -8.23
CA ARG A 764 33.72 -4.52 -8.86
C ARG A 764 34.39 -3.33 -8.19
N ASP A 765 35.56 -2.96 -8.68
CA ASP A 765 36.20 -1.70 -8.34
C ASP A 765 35.64 -0.60 -9.26
N TRP A 766 34.77 0.25 -8.71
CA TRP A 766 34.11 1.35 -9.45
C TRP A 766 35.10 2.33 -10.07
N SER A 767 36.33 2.41 -9.56
CA SER A 767 37.39 3.24 -10.12
C SER A 767 37.89 2.76 -11.50
N ILE A 768 37.63 1.50 -11.86
CA ILE A 768 38.21 0.84 -13.04
C ILE A 768 37.31 0.92 -14.29
N HIS A 769 35.99 0.89 -14.13
CA HIS A 769 35.06 0.69 -15.26
C HIS A 769 34.50 1.99 -15.87
N GLN A 770 34.63 3.13 -15.18
CA GLN A 770 34.16 4.46 -15.61
C GLN A 770 32.66 4.52 -16.00
N TYR A 771 31.81 3.58 -15.56
CA TYR A 771 30.36 3.72 -15.72
C TYR A 771 29.84 4.73 -14.68
N PRO A 772 29.03 5.75 -15.07
CA PRO A 772 28.64 6.81 -14.14
C PRO A 772 27.85 6.29 -12.94
N ASN A 773 28.14 6.81 -11.74
CA ASN A 773 27.43 6.39 -10.54
C ASN A 773 25.95 6.82 -10.63
N GLY A 774 25.04 5.89 -10.35
CA GLY A 774 23.60 6.08 -10.49
C GLY A 774 23.05 5.94 -11.91
N ALA A 775 23.90 5.81 -12.94
CA ALA A 775 23.42 5.63 -14.33
C ALA A 775 22.65 4.32 -14.50
N ARG A 776 21.64 4.38 -15.35
CA ARG A 776 20.64 3.33 -15.54
C ARG A 776 20.56 3.01 -17.04
N HIS A 777 20.79 1.75 -17.42
CA HIS A 777 20.92 1.37 -18.83
C HIS A 777 19.59 1.45 -19.56
N GLU A 778 18.48 1.29 -18.86
CA GLU A 778 17.13 1.35 -19.40
C GLU A 778 16.77 2.71 -20.01
N LEU A 779 17.33 3.79 -19.46
CA LEU A 779 17.09 5.14 -19.96
C LEU A 779 17.84 5.38 -21.28
N LEU A 780 19.08 4.87 -21.39
CA LEU A 780 19.82 4.88 -22.64
C LEU A 780 19.13 4.00 -23.69
N SER A 781 18.60 2.83 -23.31
CA SER A 781 17.79 1.99 -24.20
C SER A 781 16.60 2.76 -24.77
N ALA A 782 15.84 3.44 -23.91
CA ALA A 782 14.68 4.23 -24.32
C ALA A 782 15.08 5.41 -25.24
N ALA A 783 16.18 6.10 -24.94
CA ALA A 783 16.67 7.22 -25.74
C ALA A 783 17.17 6.80 -27.13
N VAL A 784 17.82 5.63 -27.23
CA VAL A 784 18.22 5.04 -28.51
C VAL A 784 16.98 4.65 -29.31
N LEU A 785 16.04 3.94 -28.67
CA LEU A 785 14.82 3.47 -29.33
C LEU A 785 13.92 4.61 -29.81
N ALA A 786 13.85 5.72 -29.06
CA ALA A 786 13.06 6.90 -29.41
C ALA A 786 13.51 7.59 -30.71
N GLN A 787 14.70 7.28 -31.23
CA GLN A 787 15.15 7.77 -32.54
C GLN A 787 14.53 7.00 -33.71
N HIS A 788 13.98 5.82 -33.45
CA HIS A 788 13.43 4.91 -34.46
C HIS A 788 11.91 4.79 -34.38
N THR A 789 11.30 5.11 -33.24
CA THR A 789 9.84 5.01 -33.05
C THR A 789 9.31 6.09 -32.12
N SER A 790 8.02 6.41 -32.28
CA SER A 790 7.26 7.32 -31.41
C SER A 790 6.18 6.58 -30.61
N GLU A 791 6.25 5.25 -30.54
CA GLU A 791 5.28 4.43 -29.82
C GLU A 791 5.45 4.59 -28.31
N GLU A 792 4.65 5.48 -27.71
CA GLU A 792 4.77 5.93 -26.32
C GLU A 792 4.77 4.79 -25.30
N LEU A 793 3.91 3.77 -25.47
CA LEU A 793 3.85 2.65 -24.54
C LEU A 793 5.13 1.80 -24.60
N LEU A 794 5.65 1.53 -25.80
CA LEU A 794 6.89 0.79 -25.97
C LEU A 794 8.06 1.50 -25.28
N LEU A 795 8.21 2.81 -25.53
CA LEU A 795 9.28 3.59 -24.92
C LEU A 795 9.11 3.73 -23.40
N HIS A 796 7.87 3.74 -22.90
CA HIS A 796 7.56 3.75 -21.47
C HIS A 796 7.96 2.42 -20.80
N LEU A 797 7.55 1.28 -21.36
CA LEU A 797 7.89 -0.04 -20.83
C LEU A 797 9.40 -0.26 -20.78
N VAL A 798 10.13 0.20 -21.81
CA VAL A 798 11.60 0.16 -21.80
C VAL A 798 12.17 1.04 -20.70
N ALA A 799 11.69 2.28 -20.53
CA ALA A 799 12.23 3.20 -19.53
C ALA A 799 11.94 2.79 -18.08
N THR A 800 10.83 2.11 -17.79
CA THR A 800 10.40 1.81 -16.41
C THR A 800 10.63 0.36 -15.97
N HIS A 801 11.32 -0.46 -16.74
CA HIS A 801 11.38 -1.91 -16.45
C HIS A 801 12.12 -2.28 -15.15
N HIS A 802 12.99 -1.40 -14.62
CA HIS A 802 13.58 -1.53 -13.27
C HIS A 802 12.85 -0.73 -12.19
N GLY A 803 11.64 -0.22 -12.48
CA GLY A 803 10.84 0.57 -11.55
C GLY A 803 11.29 2.03 -11.36
N SER A 804 12.26 2.50 -12.16
CA SER A 804 12.66 3.92 -12.24
C SER A 804 11.77 4.71 -13.22
N ALA A 805 12.00 6.02 -13.39
CA ALA A 805 11.25 6.89 -14.32
C ALA A 805 9.74 7.00 -14.05
N ARG A 806 9.33 7.02 -12.77
CA ARG A 806 7.93 7.08 -12.31
C ARG A 806 7.66 8.25 -11.34
N PRO A 807 7.80 9.52 -11.77
CA PRO A 807 8.00 9.96 -13.16
C PRO A 807 9.43 10.35 -13.51
N PHE A 808 10.32 10.49 -12.52
CA PHE A 808 11.68 10.99 -12.72
C PHE A 808 12.72 9.86 -12.63
N ALA A 809 13.80 10.01 -13.37
CA ALA A 809 15.02 9.25 -13.20
C ALA A 809 15.88 9.82 -12.05
N ASN A 810 16.64 8.96 -11.39
CA ASN A 810 17.59 9.40 -10.36
C ASN A 810 18.69 10.30 -10.96
N PRO A 811 19.24 11.24 -10.17
CA PRO A 811 20.45 11.96 -10.53
C PRO A 811 21.63 11.00 -10.80
N VAL A 812 22.46 11.35 -11.78
CA VAL A 812 23.62 10.56 -12.20
C VAL A 812 24.87 11.44 -12.15
N SER A 813 25.90 11.01 -11.43
CA SER A 813 27.20 11.69 -11.46
C SER A 813 27.90 11.39 -12.78
N GLU A 814 27.62 12.18 -13.83
CA GLU A 814 28.29 12.03 -15.12
C GLU A 814 29.81 12.22 -14.98
N ASN A 815 30.56 11.46 -15.77
CA ASN A 815 32.00 11.62 -15.92
C ASN A 815 32.33 12.04 -17.36
N ASP A 816 33.49 12.69 -17.55
CA ASP A 816 33.92 13.18 -18.87
C ASP A 816 34.24 12.06 -19.89
N ALA A 817 34.18 10.80 -19.45
CA ALA A 817 34.41 9.63 -20.28
C ALA A 817 33.21 9.36 -21.19
N SER A 818 33.01 10.18 -22.24
CA SER A 818 32.09 9.86 -23.32
C SER A 818 32.73 8.86 -24.29
N SER A 819 32.10 7.70 -24.46
CA SER A 819 32.46 6.76 -25.53
C SER A 819 31.36 6.70 -26.58
N GLN A 820 31.74 6.63 -27.85
CA GLN A 820 30.82 6.30 -28.93
C GLN A 820 30.78 4.79 -29.13
N PHE A 821 29.62 4.26 -29.48
CA PHE A 821 29.46 2.84 -29.76
C PHE A 821 28.49 2.60 -30.91
N ASP A 822 28.59 1.40 -31.50
CA ASP A 822 27.74 0.98 -32.61
C ASP A 822 26.67 0.03 -32.09
N LEU A 823 25.43 0.29 -32.50
CA LEU A 823 24.28 -0.59 -32.34
C LEU A 823 24.17 -1.48 -33.57
N ASN A 824 24.20 -2.80 -33.35
CA ASN A 824 23.90 -3.81 -34.36
C ASN A 824 23.22 -5.00 -33.69
N LEU A 825 21.93 -4.86 -33.39
CA LEU A 825 21.13 -5.84 -32.66
C LEU A 825 19.71 -5.89 -33.24
N PHE A 826 19.19 -7.10 -33.50
CA PHE A 826 17.82 -7.33 -33.98
C PHE A 826 17.38 -6.38 -35.13
N GLU A 827 18.20 -6.31 -36.19
CA GLU A 827 17.97 -5.47 -37.38
C GLU A 827 18.11 -3.95 -37.18
N LEU A 828 18.21 -3.45 -35.95
CA LEU A 828 18.59 -2.07 -35.67
C LEU A 828 20.10 -1.88 -35.86
N LYS A 829 20.45 -1.01 -36.82
CA LYS A 829 21.85 -0.64 -37.12
C LYS A 829 22.03 0.86 -37.01
N GLN A 830 22.91 1.30 -36.11
CA GLN A 830 23.25 2.70 -35.95
C GLN A 830 24.70 2.85 -35.49
N HIS A 831 25.45 3.70 -36.16
CA HIS A 831 26.86 3.96 -35.83
C HIS A 831 27.00 5.26 -35.01
N GLY A 832 28.00 5.30 -34.13
CA GLY A 832 28.38 6.52 -33.43
C GLY A 832 27.37 7.02 -32.38
N LEU A 833 26.63 6.12 -31.73
CA LEU A 833 25.75 6.48 -30.62
C LEU A 833 26.54 7.07 -29.45
N SER A 834 26.03 8.16 -28.89
CA SER A 834 26.61 8.77 -27.69
C SER A 834 26.18 7.98 -26.45
N ALA A 835 27.14 7.59 -25.62
CA ALA A 835 26.86 7.00 -24.30
C ALA A 835 26.54 8.07 -23.22
N LYS A 836 26.42 9.36 -23.58
CA LYS A 836 25.98 10.40 -22.65
C LYS A 836 24.54 10.13 -22.24
N GLN A 837 24.27 10.18 -20.94
CA GLN A 837 22.95 9.87 -20.41
C GLN A 837 22.05 11.13 -20.46
N GLU A 838 22.58 12.35 -20.54
CA GLU A 838 21.77 13.57 -20.73
C GLU A 838 20.56 13.65 -19.76
N VAL A 839 20.75 13.22 -18.50
CA VAL A 839 19.64 12.94 -17.55
C VAL A 839 18.69 14.11 -17.35
N ALA A 840 19.21 15.35 -17.36
CA ALA A 840 18.39 16.56 -17.27
C ALA A 840 17.39 16.70 -18.43
N LYS A 841 17.79 16.29 -19.64
CA LYS A 841 16.92 16.30 -20.82
C LYS A 841 15.88 15.19 -20.75
N TRP A 842 16.27 13.99 -20.30
CA TRP A 842 15.34 12.89 -20.08
C TRP A 842 14.30 13.23 -19.02
N ASN A 843 14.71 13.85 -17.90
CA ASN A 843 13.80 14.29 -16.85
C ASN A 843 12.87 15.44 -17.27
N GLY A 844 13.04 16.02 -18.47
CA GLY A 844 12.04 16.88 -19.11
C GLY A 844 10.96 16.09 -19.86
N GLU A 845 11.32 14.97 -20.51
CA GLU A 845 10.40 14.17 -21.34
C GLU A 845 9.71 13.03 -20.58
N LEU A 846 10.41 12.38 -19.66
CA LEU A 846 9.94 11.21 -18.91
C LEU A 846 8.64 11.49 -18.13
N PRO A 847 8.52 12.61 -17.37
CA PRO A 847 7.27 12.90 -16.66
C PRO A 847 6.09 13.12 -17.60
N GLU A 848 6.32 13.76 -18.75
CA GLU A 848 5.29 13.99 -19.75
C GLU A 848 4.78 12.66 -20.33
N ARG A 849 5.69 11.73 -20.66
CA ARG A 849 5.33 10.39 -21.13
C ARG A 849 4.59 9.60 -20.05
N PHE A 850 5.12 9.59 -18.82
CA PHE A 850 4.52 8.91 -17.68
C PHE A 850 3.06 9.33 -17.50
N TRP A 851 2.78 10.63 -17.47
CA TRP A 851 1.42 11.12 -17.28
C TRP A 851 0.52 10.87 -18.48
N ARG A 852 1.01 10.95 -19.72
CA ARG A 852 0.20 10.54 -20.89
C ARG A 852 -0.23 9.06 -20.78
N ILE A 853 0.66 8.18 -20.37
CA ILE A 853 0.38 6.76 -20.15
C ILE A 853 -0.64 6.58 -19.01
N VAL A 854 -0.45 7.24 -17.85
CA VAL A 854 -1.40 7.18 -16.72
C VAL A 854 -2.77 7.74 -17.10
N ARG A 855 -2.85 8.84 -17.84
CA ARG A 855 -4.14 9.44 -18.26
C ARG A 855 -4.84 8.63 -19.36
N LYS A 856 -4.09 7.87 -20.17
CA LYS A 856 -4.63 6.97 -21.20
C LYS A 856 -5.18 5.68 -20.60
N PHE A 857 -4.43 5.03 -19.71
CA PHE A 857 -4.73 3.70 -19.20
C PHE A 857 -5.23 3.67 -17.75
N GLY A 858 -5.23 4.81 -17.06
CA GLY A 858 -5.59 4.92 -15.65
C GLY A 858 -4.42 4.58 -14.72
N TRP A 859 -4.58 4.89 -13.44
CA TRP A 859 -3.55 4.65 -12.41
C TRP A 859 -3.15 3.16 -12.35
N TRP A 860 -4.12 2.26 -12.22
CA TRP A 860 -3.85 0.81 -12.15
C TRP A 860 -3.56 0.19 -13.52
N GLY A 861 -4.23 0.63 -14.59
CA GLY A 861 -4.03 0.04 -15.93
C GLY A 861 -2.66 0.37 -16.55
N SER A 862 -2.05 1.50 -16.18
CA SER A 862 -0.65 1.79 -16.52
C SER A 862 0.31 0.88 -15.74
N ALA A 863 0.10 0.74 -14.43
CA ALA A 863 0.90 -0.13 -13.57
C ALA A 863 0.80 -1.61 -13.97
N TYR A 864 -0.38 -2.08 -14.37
CA TYR A 864 -0.60 -3.45 -14.85
C TYR A 864 0.17 -3.74 -16.14
N ARG A 865 0.23 -2.78 -17.06
CA ARG A 865 1.01 -2.92 -18.30
C ARG A 865 2.50 -3.06 -18.04
N GLU A 866 3.01 -2.28 -17.09
CA GLU A 866 4.39 -2.39 -16.64
C GLU A 866 4.64 -3.72 -15.92
N ALA A 867 3.70 -4.16 -15.06
CA ALA A 867 3.77 -5.46 -14.39
C ALA A 867 3.93 -6.60 -15.39
N VAL A 868 3.12 -6.64 -16.46
CA VAL A 868 3.19 -7.69 -17.49
C VAL A 868 4.58 -7.74 -18.14
N PHE A 869 5.17 -6.60 -18.46
CA PHE A 869 6.49 -6.56 -19.10
C PHE A 869 7.61 -6.92 -18.13
N ARG A 870 7.61 -6.33 -16.94
CA ARG A 870 8.66 -6.54 -15.93
C ARG A 870 8.72 -7.98 -15.47
N LEU A 871 7.57 -8.62 -15.26
CA LEU A 871 7.51 -10.03 -14.90
C LEU A 871 8.02 -10.94 -16.02
N ALA A 872 7.98 -10.52 -17.29
CA ALA A 872 8.58 -11.28 -18.38
C ALA A 872 10.12 -11.27 -18.29
N ASP A 873 10.73 -10.11 -18.02
CA ASP A 873 12.17 -10.00 -17.77
C ASP A 873 12.58 -10.83 -16.54
N HIS A 874 11.80 -10.76 -15.47
CA HIS A 874 12.05 -11.54 -14.27
C HIS A 874 11.94 -13.04 -14.50
N ALA A 875 10.91 -13.49 -15.22
CA ALA A 875 10.69 -14.91 -15.51
C ALA A 875 11.84 -15.49 -16.35
N GLN A 876 12.29 -14.75 -17.36
CA GLN A 876 13.47 -15.12 -18.14
C GLN A 876 14.72 -15.18 -17.26
N SER A 877 14.91 -14.17 -16.42
CA SER A 877 16.05 -14.09 -15.50
C SER A 877 16.10 -15.27 -14.52
N ALA A 878 14.95 -15.74 -14.04
CA ALA A 878 14.87 -16.94 -13.19
C ALA A 878 15.21 -18.22 -13.97
N ALA A 879 14.69 -18.38 -15.20
CA ALA A 879 14.96 -19.55 -16.04
C ALA A 879 16.45 -19.74 -16.38
N GLU A 880 17.16 -18.63 -16.62
CA GLU A 880 18.61 -18.62 -16.86
C GLU A 880 19.43 -19.16 -15.68
N GLN A 881 18.98 -18.91 -14.45
CA GLN A 881 19.65 -19.37 -13.22
C GLN A 881 19.44 -20.86 -12.95
N GLU A 882 18.26 -21.39 -13.26
CA GLU A 882 17.89 -22.78 -12.94
C GLU A 882 18.47 -23.81 -13.92
N ASN A 883 18.44 -23.53 -15.24
CA ASN A 883 18.65 -24.58 -16.25
C ASN A 883 19.60 -24.21 -17.41
N GLY A 884 20.32 -23.08 -17.35
CA GLY A 884 21.15 -22.64 -18.49
C GLY A 884 20.32 -22.50 -19.76
N TRP A 885 19.18 -21.82 -19.62
CA TRP A 885 18.14 -21.68 -20.63
C TRP A 885 18.69 -21.24 -22.00
N LYS A 886 18.13 -21.81 -23.08
CA LYS A 886 18.33 -21.36 -24.47
C LYS A 886 16.97 -21.10 -25.09
N ALA A 887 16.87 -20.04 -25.90
CA ALA A 887 15.64 -19.71 -26.61
C ALA A 887 15.14 -20.89 -27.44
N SER A 888 13.86 -21.21 -27.27
CA SER A 888 13.20 -22.30 -28.00
C SER A 888 13.05 -21.94 -29.49
N THR A 889 12.86 -20.64 -29.76
CA THR A 889 12.57 -20.08 -31.08
C THR A 889 13.16 -18.68 -31.19
N THR A 890 13.80 -18.35 -32.31
CA THR A 890 14.22 -16.98 -32.58
C THR A 890 13.02 -16.12 -32.95
N VAL A 891 12.66 -15.19 -32.06
CA VAL A 891 11.67 -14.13 -32.29
C VAL A 891 12.24 -13.14 -33.30
N GLN A 892 11.57 -13.01 -34.44
CA GLN A 892 11.88 -12.00 -35.44
C GLN A 892 11.20 -10.67 -35.05
N PRO A 893 11.90 -9.53 -35.14
CA PRO A 893 11.32 -8.24 -34.82
C PRO A 893 10.23 -7.88 -35.84
N SER A 894 9.05 -7.52 -35.34
CA SER A 894 8.05 -6.82 -36.15
C SER A 894 8.52 -5.40 -36.49
N PRO A 895 8.11 -4.79 -37.62
CA PRO A 895 8.51 -3.43 -37.97
C PRO A 895 8.16 -2.43 -36.87
N LEU A 896 9.10 -1.56 -36.51
CA LEU A 896 8.83 -0.46 -35.57
C LEU A 896 7.81 0.52 -36.18
N GLY A 897 6.91 1.02 -35.33
CA GLY A 897 5.97 2.07 -35.73
C GLY A 897 6.70 3.32 -36.22
N ALA A 898 6.12 4.01 -37.21
CA ALA A 898 6.74 5.15 -37.87
C ALA A 898 7.16 6.23 -36.85
N PHE A 899 8.40 6.72 -36.99
CA PHE A 899 8.88 7.86 -36.23
C PHE A 899 8.15 9.13 -36.68
N VAL A 900 7.56 9.84 -35.73
CA VAL A 900 6.92 11.13 -35.91
C VAL A 900 7.72 12.16 -35.12
N ALA A 901 8.32 13.12 -35.83
CA ALA A 901 9.02 14.23 -35.19
C ALA A 901 8.03 15.02 -34.31
N ALA A 902 8.48 15.37 -33.10
CA ALA A 902 7.68 16.21 -32.21
C ALA A 902 7.35 17.55 -32.89
N PRO A 903 6.10 18.03 -32.80
CA PRO A 903 5.72 19.30 -33.39
C PRO A 903 6.50 20.44 -32.73
N LYS A 904 6.95 21.40 -33.55
CA LYS A 904 7.61 22.61 -33.04
C LYS A 904 6.61 23.46 -32.28
N LEU A 905 6.92 23.79 -31.03
CA LEU A 905 6.08 24.64 -30.20
C LEU A 905 6.43 26.13 -30.40
N SER A 906 5.40 26.98 -30.34
CA SER A 906 5.52 28.43 -30.24
C SER A 906 5.70 28.82 -28.77
N SER A 907 6.70 29.65 -28.48
CA SER A 907 6.97 30.15 -27.13
C SER A 907 6.46 31.58 -26.95
N LEU A 908 5.65 31.81 -25.91
CA LEU A 908 5.12 33.11 -25.51
C LEU A 908 5.70 33.47 -24.13
N PRO A 909 6.72 34.34 -24.06
CA PRO A 909 7.24 34.85 -22.79
C PRO A 909 6.23 35.78 -22.10
N LEU A 910 5.91 35.51 -20.84
CA LEU A 910 5.02 36.32 -20.01
C LEU A 910 5.87 37.33 -19.21
N ILE A 911 6.42 38.31 -19.91
CA ILE A 911 7.45 39.23 -19.40
C ILE A 911 7.03 40.10 -18.21
N GLY A 912 5.73 40.23 -17.95
CA GLY A 912 5.22 40.94 -16.78
C GLY A 912 5.30 40.14 -15.49
N LEU A 913 5.48 38.82 -15.56
CA LEU A 913 5.54 37.94 -14.39
C LEU A 913 7.00 37.66 -13.99
N ASP A 914 7.22 37.62 -12.67
CA ASP A 914 8.49 37.22 -12.05
C ASP A 914 8.30 35.94 -11.22
N GLY A 915 9.01 34.87 -11.59
CA GLY A 915 8.97 33.59 -10.89
C GLY A 915 9.59 33.58 -9.48
N ALA A 916 10.40 34.58 -9.13
CA ALA A 916 10.88 34.77 -7.76
C ALA A 916 9.79 35.34 -6.85
N ASN A 917 8.77 35.98 -7.42
CA ASN A 917 7.63 36.50 -6.69
C ASN A 917 6.56 35.40 -6.52
N PRO A 918 6.08 35.11 -5.29
CA PRO A 918 5.04 34.10 -5.06
C PRO A 918 3.75 34.34 -5.87
N LEU A 919 3.28 35.59 -5.97
CA LEU A 919 2.11 35.96 -6.77
C LEU A 919 2.38 35.77 -8.27
N GLY A 920 3.59 36.12 -8.74
CA GLY A 920 4.00 35.95 -10.14
C GLY A 920 4.08 34.47 -10.53
N PHE A 921 4.64 33.64 -9.65
CA PHE A 921 4.69 32.19 -9.79
C PHE A 921 3.29 31.57 -9.90
N LEU A 922 2.39 31.89 -8.97
CA LEU A 922 1.00 31.40 -9.00
C LEU A 922 0.24 31.90 -10.23
N ALA A 923 0.43 33.16 -10.65
CA ALA A 923 -0.21 33.70 -11.84
C ALA A 923 0.24 32.98 -13.12
N ALA A 924 1.50 32.57 -13.21
CA ALA A 924 2.02 31.77 -14.33
C ALA A 924 1.37 30.37 -14.37
N LEU A 925 1.33 29.69 -13.22
CA LEU A 925 0.65 28.38 -13.08
C LEU A 925 -0.84 28.48 -13.40
N GLY A 926 -1.51 29.53 -12.92
CA GLY A 926 -2.92 29.76 -13.18
C GLY A 926 -3.22 30.03 -14.65
N THR A 927 -2.34 30.78 -15.33
CA THR A 927 -2.43 30.98 -16.78
C THR A 927 -2.36 29.64 -17.53
N LEU A 928 -1.43 28.76 -17.14
CA LEU A 928 -1.34 27.40 -17.69
C LEU A 928 -2.64 26.60 -17.47
N VAL A 929 -3.21 26.64 -16.26
CA VAL A 929 -4.46 25.93 -15.92
C VAL A 929 -5.62 26.40 -16.79
N VAL A 930 -5.82 27.71 -16.89
CA VAL A 930 -6.90 28.32 -17.68
C VAL A 930 -6.75 27.95 -19.15
N MET A 931 -5.55 28.09 -19.71
CA MET A 931 -5.26 27.72 -21.09
C MET A 931 -5.52 26.24 -21.38
N ASN A 932 -5.13 25.36 -20.46
CA ASN A 932 -5.39 23.93 -20.58
C ASN A 932 -6.89 23.59 -20.45
N GLN A 933 -7.65 24.32 -19.64
CA GLN A 933 -9.11 24.15 -19.54
C GLN A 933 -9.80 24.59 -20.84
N ILE A 934 -9.44 25.76 -21.38
CA ILE A 934 -10.02 26.27 -22.63
C ILE A 934 -9.76 25.30 -23.79
N ARG A 935 -8.56 24.74 -23.85
CA ARG A 935 -8.17 23.71 -24.84
C ARG A 935 -9.12 22.51 -24.86
N GLN A 936 -9.65 22.11 -23.70
CA GLN A 936 -10.51 20.93 -23.59
C GLN A 936 -11.97 21.21 -23.99
N THR A 937 -12.30 22.46 -24.35
CA THR A 937 -13.64 22.84 -24.81
C THR A 937 -13.79 22.68 -26.31
N ASP A 938 -15.00 22.42 -26.79
CA ASP A 938 -15.33 22.35 -28.22
C ASP A 938 -15.11 23.69 -28.97
N LYS A 939 -14.87 24.78 -28.22
CA LYS A 939 -14.65 26.14 -28.75
C LYS A 939 -13.17 26.54 -28.73
N ALA A 940 -12.26 25.61 -28.43
CA ALA A 940 -10.83 25.91 -28.42
C ALA A 940 -10.36 26.42 -29.79
N PRO A 941 -9.67 27.57 -29.86
CA PRO A 941 -9.16 28.07 -31.13
C PRO A 941 -8.04 27.15 -31.65
N ASN A 942 -7.86 27.13 -32.98
CA ASN A 942 -6.85 26.27 -33.63
C ASN A 942 -5.44 26.45 -33.06
N TRP A 943 -5.08 27.67 -32.63
CA TRP A 943 -3.76 27.92 -32.08
C TRP A 943 -3.51 27.25 -30.71
N LEU A 944 -4.59 26.82 -30.06
CA LEU A 944 -4.60 26.13 -28.77
C LEU A 944 -4.89 24.62 -28.89
N ALA A 945 -5.01 24.07 -30.11
CA ALA A 945 -5.42 22.68 -30.32
C ALA A 945 -4.41 21.62 -29.79
N GLY A 946 -3.13 21.98 -29.65
CA GLY A 946 -2.08 21.08 -29.15
C GLY A 946 -1.73 21.30 -27.66
N PRO A 947 -0.63 20.70 -27.16
CA PRO A 947 -0.27 20.78 -25.75
C PRO A 947 0.00 22.22 -25.30
N VAL A 948 -0.38 22.51 -24.05
CA VAL A 948 -0.03 23.75 -23.35
C VAL A 948 0.98 23.38 -22.28
N LEU A 949 2.18 23.91 -22.39
CA LEU A 949 3.29 23.61 -21.47
C LEU A 949 3.86 24.91 -20.90
N LEU A 950 4.48 24.84 -19.74
CA LEU A 950 5.13 25.97 -19.08
C LEU A 950 6.60 25.64 -18.81
N SER A 951 7.48 26.60 -19.07
CA SER A 951 8.86 26.59 -18.60
C SER A 951 9.26 27.96 -18.06
N TRP A 952 10.47 28.04 -17.52
CA TRP A 952 11.09 29.27 -17.06
C TRP A 952 12.38 29.51 -17.82
N GLY A 953 12.66 30.77 -18.15
CA GLY A 953 13.83 31.14 -18.92
C GLY A 953 13.49 31.77 -20.27
N ALA A 954 13.57 33.09 -20.36
CA ALA A 954 13.48 33.83 -21.63
C ALA A 954 14.35 35.07 -21.62
N ASN A 955 14.92 35.42 -22.78
CA ASN A 955 15.66 36.68 -23.00
C ASN A 955 16.79 36.93 -21.97
N GLY A 956 17.48 35.87 -21.52
CA GLY A 956 18.55 35.96 -20.52
C GLY A 956 18.09 36.02 -19.06
N SER A 957 16.79 36.06 -18.78
CA SER A 957 16.21 35.94 -17.44
C SER A 957 15.78 34.51 -17.17
N ILE A 958 16.26 33.90 -16.08
CA ILE A 958 15.82 32.57 -15.61
C ILE A 958 14.47 32.60 -14.89
N GLN A 959 13.96 33.79 -14.56
CA GLN A 959 12.74 33.99 -13.75
C GLN A 959 11.49 34.25 -14.59
N THR A 960 11.64 34.50 -15.89
CA THR A 960 10.50 34.82 -16.77
C THR A 960 9.80 33.52 -17.19
N PRO A 961 8.48 33.37 -16.94
CA PRO A 961 7.73 32.21 -17.40
C PRO A 961 7.48 32.28 -18.91
N VAL A 962 7.48 31.11 -19.54
CA VAL A 962 7.27 30.93 -20.98
C VAL A 962 6.19 29.90 -21.20
N LEU A 963 5.09 30.32 -21.82
CA LEU A 963 4.01 29.44 -22.24
C LEU A 963 4.34 28.87 -23.62
N HIS A 964 4.32 27.55 -23.77
CA HIS A 964 4.56 26.86 -25.04
C HIS A 964 3.25 26.30 -25.58
N LEU A 965 2.98 26.60 -26.85
CA LEU A 965 1.72 26.34 -27.55
C LEU A 965 1.97 25.67 -28.90
N ALA A 966 0.93 25.06 -29.46
CA ALA A 966 1.02 24.37 -30.75
C ALA A 966 1.33 25.33 -31.92
N SER A 967 0.90 26.58 -31.82
CA SER A 967 1.21 27.64 -32.80
C SER A 967 1.09 29.01 -32.14
N ASN A 968 1.40 30.06 -32.90
CA ASN A 968 1.45 31.42 -32.37
C ASN A 968 0.07 31.88 -31.85
N PRO A 969 -0.03 32.35 -30.59
CA PRO A 969 -1.25 32.96 -30.08
C PRO A 969 -1.44 34.40 -30.62
N PRO A 970 -2.61 35.01 -30.40
CA PRO A 970 -2.84 36.44 -30.66
C PRO A 970 -1.86 37.35 -29.90
N GLU A 971 -1.70 38.59 -30.36
CA GLU A 971 -0.82 39.57 -29.71
C GLU A 971 -1.33 39.95 -28.30
N GLY A 972 -0.43 40.40 -27.43
CA GLY A 972 -0.64 40.43 -25.97
C GLY A 972 -1.98 41.00 -25.47
N LYS A 973 -2.50 42.08 -26.08
CA LYS A 973 -3.83 42.63 -25.71
C LYS A 973 -4.97 41.70 -26.09
N GLU A 974 -4.98 41.21 -27.33
CA GLU A 974 -5.99 40.27 -27.82
C GLU A 974 -5.95 38.95 -27.05
N PHE A 975 -4.75 38.46 -26.72
CA PHE A 975 -4.56 37.29 -25.86
C PHE A 975 -5.16 37.51 -24.47
N SER A 976 -4.97 38.70 -23.89
CA SER A 976 -5.49 39.03 -22.56
C SER A 976 -7.02 39.20 -22.57
N GLU A 977 -7.58 39.77 -23.63
CA GLU A 977 -9.03 39.86 -23.82
C GLU A 977 -9.66 38.48 -24.04
N PHE A 978 -8.99 37.62 -24.82
CA PHE A 978 -9.38 36.21 -24.99
C PHE A 978 -9.44 35.49 -23.65
N LEU A 979 -8.38 35.57 -22.84
CA LEU A 979 -8.38 35.01 -21.48
C LEU A 979 -9.52 35.55 -20.63
N ALA A 980 -9.69 36.88 -20.58
CA ALA A 980 -10.75 37.51 -19.79
C ALA A 980 -12.16 37.07 -20.19
N SER A 981 -12.38 36.76 -21.48
CA SER A 981 -13.69 36.28 -21.97
C SER A 981 -14.00 34.83 -21.58
N HIS A 982 -12.99 34.03 -21.21
CA HIS A 982 -13.13 32.63 -20.82
C HIS A 982 -13.05 32.40 -19.31
N LEU A 983 -12.65 33.42 -18.53
CA LEU A 983 -12.65 33.36 -17.07
C LEU A 983 -14.06 33.63 -16.53
N ALA A 984 -14.50 32.77 -15.61
CA ALA A 984 -15.73 33.00 -14.86
C ALA A 984 -15.64 34.30 -14.05
N ARG A 985 -16.69 35.12 -14.11
CA ARG A 985 -16.78 36.42 -13.41
C ARG A 985 -17.37 36.31 -12.02
N THR A 986 -18.09 35.23 -11.73
CA THR A 986 -18.64 34.96 -10.41
C THR A 986 -18.48 33.50 -10.02
N PRO A 987 -18.41 33.15 -8.72
CA PRO A 987 -18.45 31.75 -8.29
C PRO A 987 -19.78 31.03 -8.60
N ALA A 988 -20.82 31.77 -9.02
CA ALA A 988 -22.11 31.21 -9.42
C ALA A 988 -22.14 30.75 -10.90
N GLU A 989 -21.20 31.23 -11.71
CA GLU A 989 -20.89 30.64 -13.02
C GLU A 989 -20.23 29.26 -12.82
N PRO A 990 -20.22 28.37 -13.84
CA PRO A 990 -19.65 27.02 -13.73
C PRO A 990 -18.13 27.07 -13.50
N HIS A 991 -17.75 27.25 -12.24
CA HIS A 991 -16.38 27.38 -11.76
C HIS A 991 -16.19 26.65 -10.43
N ALA A 992 -15.05 25.98 -10.28
CA ALA A 992 -14.78 25.10 -9.15
C ALA A 992 -14.80 25.80 -7.78
N ALA A 993 -14.40 27.07 -7.72
CA ALA A 993 -14.47 27.89 -6.50
C ALA A 993 -15.90 28.06 -5.94
N GLY A 994 -16.96 27.87 -6.74
CA GLY A 994 -18.35 27.98 -6.28
C GLY A 994 -18.68 26.97 -5.18
N TRP A 995 -18.22 25.72 -5.33
CA TRP A 995 -18.42 24.67 -4.32
C TRP A 995 -17.75 25.04 -3.01
N VAL A 996 -16.54 25.56 -3.06
CA VAL A 996 -15.79 25.90 -1.84
C VAL A 996 -16.37 27.12 -1.14
N VAL A 997 -16.82 28.14 -1.90
CA VAL A 997 -17.52 29.31 -1.33
C VAL A 997 -18.75 28.89 -0.53
N GLU A 998 -19.53 27.95 -1.07
CA GLU A 998 -20.68 27.39 -0.38
C GLU A 998 -20.24 26.58 0.85
N MET A 999 -19.25 25.69 0.69
CA MET A 999 -18.77 24.83 1.77
C MET A 999 -18.23 25.62 2.97
N LEU A 1000 -17.46 26.67 2.73
CA LEU A 1000 -16.89 27.52 3.77
C LEU A 1000 -17.93 28.38 4.50
N SER A 1001 -19.17 28.45 3.98
CA SER A 1001 -20.29 29.16 4.62
C SER A 1001 -21.04 28.30 5.65
N VAL A 1002 -20.69 27.02 5.80
CA VAL A 1002 -21.35 26.04 6.67
C VAL A 1002 -20.52 25.74 7.94
N LYS A 1003 -21.18 25.39 9.06
CA LYS A 1003 -20.53 24.99 10.32
C LYS A 1003 -19.78 23.65 10.19
N ASP A 1004 -18.75 23.43 11.01
CA ASP A 1004 -17.77 22.35 10.82
C ASP A 1004 -18.35 20.92 10.80
N GLU A 1005 -19.29 20.56 11.68
CA GLU A 1005 -19.90 19.21 11.66
C GLU A 1005 -20.68 18.94 10.36
N ALA A 1006 -21.42 19.94 9.88
CA ALA A 1006 -22.15 19.86 8.63
C ALA A 1006 -21.23 19.92 7.40
N LEU A 1007 -20.03 20.52 7.53
CA LEU A 1007 -19.03 20.55 6.48
C LEU A 1007 -18.47 19.16 6.16
N VAL A 1008 -18.17 18.35 7.18
CA VAL A 1008 -17.66 16.97 6.99
C VAL A 1008 -18.65 16.14 6.18
N GLU A 1009 -19.92 16.16 6.57
CA GLU A 1009 -20.98 15.41 5.91
C GLU A 1009 -21.25 15.92 4.48
N MET A 1010 -21.21 17.24 4.29
CA MET A 1010 -21.34 17.85 2.97
C MET A 1010 -20.18 17.48 2.03
N ILE A 1011 -18.93 17.46 2.51
CA ILE A 1011 -17.77 17.04 1.69
C ILE A 1011 -17.94 15.59 1.26
N ARG A 1012 -18.29 14.68 2.17
CA ARG A 1012 -18.53 13.25 1.84
C ARG A 1012 -19.62 13.09 0.78
N ASN A 1013 -20.80 13.65 1.04
CA ASN A 1013 -21.95 13.51 0.15
C ASN A 1013 -21.71 14.16 -1.23
N ARG A 1014 -20.91 15.24 -1.30
CA ARG A 1014 -20.64 15.93 -2.56
C ARG A 1014 -19.40 15.45 -3.29
N CYS A 1015 -18.45 14.76 -2.66
CA CYS A 1015 -17.18 14.42 -3.32
C CYS A 1015 -17.03 12.92 -3.60
N GLN A 1016 -17.86 12.07 -2.98
CA GLN A 1016 -17.85 10.63 -3.26
C GLN A 1016 -18.52 10.30 -4.61
N PHE A 1017 -18.05 9.20 -5.23
CA PHE A 1017 -18.62 8.60 -6.44
C PHE A 1017 -18.82 9.59 -7.61
N ARG A 1018 -17.78 10.37 -7.90
CA ARG A 1018 -17.77 11.38 -8.97
C ARG A 1018 -17.19 10.86 -10.28
N THR A 1019 -17.51 11.58 -11.35
CA THR A 1019 -17.06 11.27 -12.72
C THR A 1019 -15.83 12.09 -13.10
N ARG A 1020 -15.19 11.72 -14.22
CA ARG A 1020 -13.99 12.42 -14.70
C ARG A 1020 -14.21 13.92 -14.96
N THR A 1021 -15.43 14.34 -15.32
CA THR A 1021 -15.76 15.75 -15.56
C THR A 1021 -15.73 16.58 -14.27
N ASP A 1022 -15.88 15.95 -13.11
CA ASP A 1022 -15.88 16.61 -11.81
C ASP A 1022 -14.47 16.88 -11.27
N ARG A 1023 -13.42 16.39 -11.95
CA ARG A 1023 -12.03 16.46 -11.47
C ARG A 1023 -11.60 17.87 -11.05
N GLY A 1024 -11.90 18.88 -11.87
CA GLY A 1024 -11.53 20.27 -11.55
C GLY A 1024 -12.12 20.76 -10.23
N PHE A 1025 -13.34 20.31 -9.89
CA PHE A 1025 -13.98 20.63 -8.61
C PHE A 1025 -13.30 19.88 -7.45
N LEU A 1026 -13.02 18.60 -7.62
CA LEU A 1026 -12.37 17.76 -6.60
C LEU A 1026 -10.98 18.28 -6.24
N ASP A 1027 -10.18 18.66 -7.24
CA ASP A 1027 -8.83 19.18 -7.01
C ASP A 1027 -8.88 20.52 -6.23
N TRP A 1028 -9.87 21.38 -6.52
CA TRP A 1028 -10.12 22.61 -5.77
C TRP A 1028 -10.55 22.38 -4.31
N VAL A 1029 -11.45 21.44 -4.07
CA VAL A 1029 -11.87 21.09 -2.69
C VAL A 1029 -10.66 20.58 -1.90
N SER A 1030 -9.88 19.67 -2.49
CA SER A 1030 -8.69 19.11 -1.84
C SER A 1030 -7.63 20.17 -1.51
N ALA A 1031 -7.55 21.29 -2.24
CA ALA A 1031 -6.59 22.36 -1.98
C ALA A 1031 -6.93 23.26 -0.78
N LEU A 1032 -8.15 23.19 -0.25
CA LEU A 1032 -8.63 24.12 0.77
C LEU A 1032 -9.21 23.46 2.01
N THR A 1033 -9.84 22.30 1.87
CA THR A 1033 -10.52 21.61 2.96
C THR A 1033 -10.11 20.16 3.03
N CYS A 1034 -10.19 19.60 4.24
CA CYS A 1034 -9.96 18.20 4.54
C CYS A 1034 -10.97 17.77 5.59
N GLU A 1035 -11.85 16.83 5.27
CA GLU A 1035 -12.92 16.38 6.17
C GLU A 1035 -12.38 15.60 7.38
N SER A 1036 -11.19 15.01 7.26
CA SER A 1036 -10.50 14.33 8.36
C SER A 1036 -9.79 15.31 9.30
N ALA A 1037 -9.60 16.57 8.87
CA ALA A 1037 -9.03 17.64 9.67
C ALA A 1037 -9.77 18.97 9.40
N PRO A 1038 -11.06 19.11 9.78
CA PRO A 1038 -11.92 20.24 9.39
C PRO A 1038 -11.43 21.60 9.94
N ALA A 1039 -10.65 21.57 11.02
CA ALA A 1039 -10.01 22.74 11.61
C ALA A 1039 -8.69 23.14 10.91
N ALA A 1040 -8.11 22.27 10.07
CA ALA A 1040 -6.91 22.59 9.33
C ALA A 1040 -7.18 23.72 8.33
N THR A 1041 -6.32 24.72 8.32
CA THR A 1041 -6.36 25.80 7.32
C THR A 1041 -5.26 25.57 6.32
N SER A 1042 -5.63 25.45 5.05
CA SER A 1042 -4.67 25.36 3.94
C SER A 1042 -3.60 26.47 4.06
N PRO A 1043 -2.30 26.14 3.98
CA PRO A 1043 -1.24 27.13 3.85
C PRO A 1043 -1.41 28.05 2.64
N VAL A 1044 -2.08 27.56 1.59
CA VAL A 1044 -2.46 28.35 0.41
C VAL A 1044 -3.55 29.38 0.72
N GLN A 1045 -4.24 29.23 1.84
CA GLN A 1045 -5.18 30.23 2.30
C GLN A 1045 -4.46 31.33 3.11
N THR A 1046 -4.05 32.40 2.43
CA THR A 1046 -3.43 33.58 3.05
C THR A 1046 -4.46 34.63 3.50
N VAL A 1047 -5.72 34.51 3.09
CA VAL A 1047 -6.85 35.29 3.62
C VAL A 1047 -7.51 34.55 4.77
N ARG A 1048 -8.02 35.27 5.77
CA ARG A 1048 -8.87 34.66 6.80
C ARG A 1048 -10.13 34.02 6.18
N ARG A 1049 -10.54 32.89 6.75
CA ARG A 1049 -11.63 32.04 6.23
C ARG A 1049 -12.96 32.77 6.10
N ASP A 1050 -13.24 33.74 6.97
CA ASP A 1050 -14.49 34.52 6.95
C ASP A 1050 -14.53 35.62 5.88
N TYR A 1051 -13.37 36.16 5.47
CA TYR A 1051 -13.28 37.16 4.39
C TYR A 1051 -13.03 36.55 3.01
N LEU A 1052 -12.55 35.30 2.96
CA LEU A 1052 -12.17 34.65 1.71
C LEU A 1052 -13.31 34.61 0.67
N PRO A 1053 -14.56 34.22 1.00
CA PRO A 1053 -15.65 34.18 0.02
C PRO A 1053 -15.90 35.51 -0.69
N ASP A 1054 -15.85 36.63 0.06
CA ASP A 1054 -16.08 37.96 -0.50
C ASP A 1054 -14.90 38.45 -1.34
N ASN A 1055 -13.67 38.14 -0.92
CA ASN A 1055 -12.48 38.44 -1.72
C ASN A 1055 -12.50 37.66 -3.06
N LEU A 1056 -12.87 36.38 -3.04
CA LEU A 1056 -13.02 35.57 -4.25
C LEU A 1056 -14.05 36.18 -5.21
N ARG A 1057 -15.25 36.51 -4.71
CA ARG A 1057 -16.30 37.16 -5.52
C ARG A 1057 -15.81 38.48 -6.12
N SER A 1058 -15.16 39.32 -5.32
CA SER A 1058 -14.67 40.64 -5.73
C SER A 1058 -13.60 40.55 -6.82
N ILE A 1059 -12.61 39.66 -6.65
CA ILE A 1059 -11.53 39.46 -7.63
C ILE A 1059 -12.08 38.94 -8.95
N MET A 1060 -12.95 37.93 -8.90
CA MET A 1060 -13.58 37.37 -10.11
C MET A 1060 -14.41 38.42 -10.85
N GLN A 1061 -15.20 39.21 -10.15
CA GLN A 1061 -16.14 40.16 -10.76
C GLN A 1061 -15.43 41.36 -11.41
N ARG A 1062 -14.34 41.84 -10.80
CA ARG A 1062 -13.65 43.08 -11.21
C ARG A 1062 -12.57 42.86 -12.26
N THR A 1063 -12.08 41.63 -12.43
CA THR A 1063 -11.00 41.35 -13.38
C THR A 1063 -11.47 41.51 -14.84
N ASN A 1064 -10.65 42.13 -15.68
CA ASN A 1064 -10.92 42.36 -17.09
C ASN A 1064 -9.62 42.21 -17.92
N GLY A 1065 -9.72 42.30 -19.25
CA GLY A 1065 -8.57 42.13 -20.16
C GLY A 1065 -7.42 43.11 -19.91
N THR A 1066 -7.71 44.35 -19.52
CA THR A 1066 -6.68 45.35 -19.18
C THR A 1066 -5.90 44.94 -17.93
N HIS A 1067 -6.57 44.42 -16.90
CA HIS A 1067 -5.90 43.91 -15.71
C HIS A 1067 -4.98 42.72 -16.05
N LEU A 1068 -5.44 41.78 -16.87
CA LEU A 1068 -4.63 40.64 -17.31
C LEU A 1068 -3.42 41.07 -18.16
N TYR A 1069 -3.63 41.99 -19.10
CA TYR A 1069 -2.55 42.51 -19.96
C TYR A 1069 -1.43 43.16 -19.14
N ARG A 1070 -1.81 44.01 -18.16
CA ARG A 1070 -0.87 44.66 -17.25
C ARG A 1070 -0.09 43.63 -16.42
N SER A 1071 -0.75 42.58 -15.94
CA SER A 1071 -0.09 41.52 -15.16
C SER A 1071 0.84 40.64 -16.00
N LEU A 1072 0.45 40.27 -17.22
CA LEU A 1072 1.17 39.28 -18.04
C LEU A 1072 2.30 39.88 -18.88
N PHE A 1073 2.17 41.14 -19.33
CA PHE A 1073 3.07 41.71 -20.34
C PHE A 1073 3.68 43.07 -19.98
N GLN A 1074 3.35 43.65 -18.81
CA GLN A 1074 3.91 44.92 -18.38
C GLN A 1074 4.61 44.80 -17.02
N ILE A 1075 5.51 45.73 -16.74
CA ILE A 1075 6.12 45.88 -15.42
C ILE A 1075 5.02 46.27 -14.43
N TRP A 1076 4.92 45.55 -13.31
CA TRP A 1076 3.89 45.77 -12.31
C TRP A 1076 4.01 47.16 -11.68
N ASP A 1077 2.94 47.95 -11.81
CA ASP A 1077 2.81 49.32 -11.31
C ASP A 1077 1.94 49.42 -10.05
N PHE A 1078 1.30 48.32 -9.66
CA PHE A 1078 0.43 48.20 -8.48
C PHE A 1078 -0.66 49.29 -8.43
N ALA A 1079 -1.34 49.57 -9.55
CA ALA A 1079 -2.34 50.65 -9.60
C ALA A 1079 -3.80 50.24 -9.28
N ASP A 1080 -4.11 48.95 -9.09
CA ASP A 1080 -5.49 48.48 -8.91
C ASP A 1080 -5.98 48.65 -7.45
N ALA A 1081 -7.19 49.16 -7.21
CA ALA A 1081 -7.66 49.40 -5.84
C ALA A 1081 -7.74 48.12 -4.97
N LEU A 1082 -7.17 48.13 -3.76
CA LEU A 1082 -7.09 46.95 -2.87
C LEU A 1082 -8.34 46.67 -2.00
N ASP A 1083 -9.44 47.42 -2.15
CA ASP A 1083 -10.65 47.32 -1.30
C ASP A 1083 -11.26 45.89 -1.29
N ASN A 1084 -10.80 45.03 -0.37
CA ASN A 1084 -11.11 43.59 -0.27
C ASN A 1084 -10.85 42.79 -1.58
N GLN A 1085 -9.78 43.14 -2.30
CA GLN A 1085 -9.46 42.58 -3.63
C GLN A 1085 -8.11 41.85 -3.69
N SER A 1086 -7.49 41.58 -2.53
CA SER A 1086 -6.23 40.84 -2.48
C SER A 1086 -6.38 39.52 -1.75
N LEU A 1087 -5.52 38.58 -2.15
CA LEU A 1087 -5.35 37.30 -1.48
C LEU A 1087 -4.12 37.28 -0.57
N HIS A 1088 -3.33 38.36 -0.45
CA HIS A 1088 -2.10 38.41 0.37
C HIS A 1088 -0.99 37.46 -0.07
N TRP A 1089 -0.84 37.29 -1.39
CA TRP A 1089 0.27 36.54 -2.00
C TRP A 1089 1.47 37.40 -2.37
N GLU A 1090 1.29 38.72 -2.46
CA GLU A 1090 2.33 39.68 -2.76
C GLU A 1090 3.04 40.08 -1.47
N PRO A 1091 4.34 39.72 -1.28
CA PRO A 1091 5.06 40.01 -0.04
C PRO A 1091 5.11 41.50 0.33
N SER A 1092 5.09 42.40 -0.66
CA SER A 1092 5.06 43.85 -0.40
C SER A 1092 3.77 44.37 0.25
N GLU A 1093 2.74 43.52 0.36
CA GLU A 1093 1.56 43.81 1.17
C GLU A 1093 1.81 43.70 2.69
N ASP A 1094 2.93 43.09 3.14
CA ASP A 1094 3.37 43.10 4.55
C ASP A 1094 3.88 44.50 4.95
N ARG A 1095 3.22 45.14 5.92
CA ARG A 1095 3.64 46.42 6.52
C ARG A 1095 3.87 46.27 8.02
N ARG A 1096 5.08 45.90 8.42
CA ARG A 1096 5.45 45.76 9.83
C ARG A 1096 5.62 47.11 10.52
N HIS A 1097 5.09 47.21 11.74
CA HIS A 1097 5.11 48.42 12.56
C HIS A 1097 6.51 48.96 12.91
N ALA A 1098 7.55 48.12 12.86
CA ALA A 1098 8.89 48.46 13.37
C ALA A 1098 9.70 49.43 12.49
N TYR A 1099 9.31 49.66 11.23
CA TYR A 1099 10.00 50.56 10.29
C TYR A 1099 9.19 51.81 9.92
N GLN A 1100 8.10 52.10 10.62
CA GLN A 1100 7.22 53.24 10.32
C GLN A 1100 7.01 54.13 11.56
N TRP A 1101 7.12 55.44 11.38
CA TRP A 1101 6.94 56.46 12.42
C TRP A 1101 5.49 56.60 12.94
N ASN A 1102 4.49 56.02 12.25
CA ASN A 1102 3.07 56.12 12.61
C ASN A 1102 2.30 54.80 12.40
N GLN A 1103 1.17 54.63 13.08
CA GLN A 1103 0.22 53.52 12.96
C GLN A 1103 -0.28 53.33 11.51
N PRO A 1104 -0.10 52.14 10.88
CA PRO A 1104 -0.53 51.85 9.52
C PRO A 1104 -2.04 51.93 9.29
N SER A 1105 -2.85 51.78 10.34
CA SER A 1105 -4.31 51.83 10.28
C SER A 1105 -4.84 53.21 9.91
N GLY A 1106 -4.07 54.28 10.13
CA GLY A 1106 -4.44 55.67 9.86
C GLY A 1106 -3.76 56.31 8.65
N ASP A 1107 -2.94 55.57 7.89
CA ASP A 1107 -2.17 56.10 6.76
C ASP A 1107 -3.08 56.39 5.53
N PRO A 1108 -3.29 57.67 5.13
CA PRO A 1108 -4.11 58.02 3.96
C PRO A 1108 -3.52 57.54 2.62
N THR A 1109 -2.23 57.16 2.58
CA THR A 1109 -1.58 56.58 1.40
C THR A 1109 -1.78 55.07 1.27
N ARG A 1110 -2.34 54.41 2.30
CA ARG A 1110 -2.75 52.99 2.25
C ARG A 1110 -3.73 52.72 1.11
N LYS A 1111 -4.59 53.70 0.76
CA LYS A 1111 -5.52 53.65 -0.37
C LYS A 1111 -4.89 54.05 -1.72
N ARG A 1112 -3.62 54.51 -1.74
CA ARG A 1112 -2.94 55.06 -2.93
C ARG A 1112 -1.94 54.12 -3.60
N ARG A 1113 -1.57 53.00 -2.97
CA ARG A 1113 -0.82 51.91 -3.62
C ARG A 1113 -1.75 50.72 -3.75
N GLY A 1114 -2.06 50.38 -4.98
CA GLY A 1114 -2.97 49.31 -5.37
C GLY A 1114 -2.31 47.93 -5.35
N GLY A 1115 -3.00 46.94 -5.90
CA GLY A 1115 -2.52 45.59 -6.14
C GLY A 1115 -2.40 45.29 -7.63
N MET A 1116 -2.18 44.00 -7.94
CA MET A 1116 -2.23 43.45 -9.29
C MET A 1116 -3.43 42.51 -9.37
N LEU A 1117 -4.59 43.03 -9.78
CA LEU A 1117 -5.85 42.28 -9.75
C LEU A 1117 -5.84 41.11 -10.75
N GLY A 1118 -5.27 41.33 -11.94
CA GLY A 1118 -5.11 40.28 -12.96
C GLY A 1118 -4.26 39.12 -12.47
N ALA A 1119 -3.13 39.41 -11.80
CA ALA A 1119 -2.27 38.39 -11.21
C ALA A 1119 -2.98 37.62 -10.08
N ASN A 1120 -3.72 38.30 -9.20
CA ASN A 1120 -4.53 37.64 -8.16
C ASN A 1120 -5.59 36.72 -8.77
N ARG A 1121 -6.28 37.16 -9.83
CA ARG A 1121 -7.29 36.35 -10.52
C ARG A 1121 -6.69 35.09 -11.14
N LEU A 1122 -5.52 35.18 -11.75
CA LEU A 1122 -4.82 34.03 -12.31
C LEU A 1122 -4.28 33.13 -11.20
N ALA A 1123 -3.70 33.68 -10.14
CA ALA A 1123 -3.17 32.92 -9.00
C ALA A 1123 -4.23 32.03 -8.33
N LEU A 1124 -5.51 32.43 -8.34
CA LEU A 1124 -6.62 31.57 -7.89
C LEU A 1124 -6.67 30.23 -8.63
N GLU A 1125 -6.45 30.25 -9.94
CA GLU A 1125 -6.54 29.06 -10.78
C GLU A 1125 -5.40 28.07 -10.53
N ALA A 1126 -4.33 28.50 -9.84
CA ALA A 1126 -3.20 27.65 -9.49
C ALA A 1126 -3.42 26.83 -8.21
N TRP A 1127 -4.46 27.09 -7.43
CA TRP A 1127 -4.68 26.42 -6.14
C TRP A 1127 -4.76 24.89 -6.22
N PRO A 1128 -5.35 24.27 -7.27
CA PRO A 1128 -5.32 22.82 -7.48
C PRO A 1128 -3.91 22.17 -7.49
N PHE A 1129 -2.84 22.93 -7.70
CA PHE A 1129 -1.48 22.41 -7.58
C PHE A 1129 -1.09 22.05 -6.15
N PHE A 1130 -1.82 22.55 -5.15
CA PHE A 1130 -1.45 22.48 -3.73
C PHE A 1130 -2.52 21.75 -2.88
N PRO A 1131 -2.82 20.48 -3.17
CA PRO A 1131 -3.77 19.69 -2.38
C PRO A 1131 -3.29 19.52 -0.93
N LEU A 1132 -4.28 19.46 -0.02
CA LEU A 1132 -4.11 19.06 1.38
C LEU A 1132 -4.26 17.56 1.51
N PHE A 1133 -3.39 16.98 2.32
CA PHE A 1133 -3.35 15.56 2.60
C PHE A 1133 -3.56 15.34 4.10
N PRO A 1134 -4.50 14.46 4.51
CA PRO A 1134 -4.74 14.17 5.91
C PRO A 1134 -3.53 13.48 6.54
N VAL A 1135 -3.17 13.89 7.75
CA VAL A 1135 -2.14 13.27 8.60
C VAL A 1135 -2.69 13.22 10.02
N ARG A 1136 -3.43 12.16 10.34
CA ARG A 1136 -4.22 12.04 11.58
C ARG A 1136 -5.17 13.24 11.73
N GLU A 1137 -5.10 13.97 12.84
CA GLU A 1137 -5.87 15.19 13.11
C GLU A 1137 -5.30 16.47 12.44
N LYS A 1138 -4.20 16.35 11.69
CA LYS A 1138 -3.53 17.45 10.99
C LYS A 1138 -3.63 17.27 9.48
N ALA A 1139 -3.16 18.26 8.74
CA ALA A 1139 -2.99 18.18 7.29
C ALA A 1139 -1.60 18.67 6.88
N THR A 1140 -1.09 18.12 5.78
CA THR A 1140 0.11 18.60 5.08
C THR A 1140 -0.28 19.05 3.68
N THR A 1141 0.53 19.90 3.04
CA THR A 1141 0.19 20.49 1.73
C THR A 1141 1.39 20.39 0.81
N ARG A 1142 1.16 19.99 -0.45
CA ARG A 1142 2.23 19.93 -1.47
C ARG A 1142 3.01 21.24 -1.52
N GLY A 1143 4.35 21.18 -1.56
CA GLY A 1143 5.23 22.35 -1.63
C GLY A 1143 5.41 23.14 -0.33
N PHE A 1144 4.59 22.90 0.71
CA PHE A 1144 4.70 23.56 2.01
C PHE A 1144 5.31 22.62 3.05
N GLN A 1145 6.12 23.16 3.94
CA GLN A 1145 6.71 22.46 5.08
C GLN A 1145 6.27 23.13 6.38
N GLY A 1146 6.22 22.35 7.46
CA GLY A 1146 5.79 22.80 8.78
C GLY A 1146 4.27 22.67 9.00
N THR A 1147 3.88 22.24 10.20
CA THR A 1147 2.46 22.03 10.58
C THR A 1147 1.94 23.07 11.57
N ARG A 1148 2.81 23.97 12.05
CA ARG A 1148 2.46 25.02 13.01
C ARG A 1148 2.42 26.36 12.30
N ALA A 1149 1.46 27.22 12.66
CA ALA A 1149 1.24 28.50 11.97
C ALA A 1149 2.50 29.38 11.81
N ASN A 1150 3.44 29.31 12.77
CA ASN A 1150 4.66 30.13 12.79
C ASN A 1150 5.89 29.44 12.14
N ASP A 1151 5.73 28.23 11.63
CA ASP A 1151 6.82 27.40 11.09
C ASP A 1151 6.54 26.94 9.66
N ILE A 1152 5.56 27.57 9.00
CA ILE A 1152 5.21 27.22 7.63
C ILE A 1152 6.18 27.89 6.66
N THR A 1153 6.90 27.09 5.90
CA THR A 1153 7.73 27.53 4.77
C THR A 1153 7.15 27.01 3.47
N TRP A 1154 7.29 27.79 2.40
CA TRP A 1154 6.93 27.38 1.05
C TRP A 1154 8.18 27.46 0.18
N THR A 1155 8.52 26.34 -0.47
CA THR A 1155 9.63 26.27 -1.41
C THR A 1155 9.09 25.87 -2.78
N TRP A 1156 9.50 26.56 -3.85
CA TRP A 1156 9.12 26.22 -5.22
C TRP A 1156 10.32 26.28 -6.18
N PRO A 1157 10.38 25.38 -7.18
CA PRO A 1157 11.41 25.37 -8.21
C PRO A 1157 11.02 26.20 -9.43
N LEU A 1158 12.03 26.73 -10.14
CA LEU A 1158 11.93 27.17 -11.53
C LEU A 1158 12.67 26.16 -12.41
N TRP A 1159 12.06 25.73 -13.50
CA TRP A 1159 12.55 24.66 -14.37
C TRP A 1159 12.68 25.11 -15.83
N SER A 1160 13.60 24.50 -16.58
CA SER A 1160 13.94 24.92 -17.93
C SER A 1160 13.16 24.22 -19.05
N SER A 1161 12.70 23.00 -18.82
CA SER A 1161 12.00 22.20 -19.83
C SER A 1161 10.51 22.57 -19.92
N PRO A 1162 9.86 22.53 -21.11
CA PRO A 1162 8.41 22.69 -21.20
C PRO A 1162 7.65 21.54 -20.53
N LEU A 1163 6.91 21.81 -19.46
CA LEU A 1163 6.16 20.80 -18.68
C LEU A 1163 4.66 21.10 -18.65
N SER A 1164 3.84 20.05 -18.63
CA SER A 1164 2.39 20.08 -18.46
C SER A 1164 1.98 20.19 -16.99
N ILE A 1165 0.69 20.37 -16.74
CA ILE A 1165 0.12 20.46 -15.37
C ILE A 1165 0.49 19.25 -14.51
N ASP A 1166 0.39 18.03 -15.03
CA ASP A 1166 0.65 16.82 -14.25
C ASP A 1166 2.15 16.67 -13.90
N SER A 1167 3.03 16.99 -14.84
CA SER A 1167 4.49 16.98 -14.61
C SER A 1167 4.94 18.06 -13.65
N ILE A 1168 4.35 19.26 -13.72
CA ILE A 1168 4.61 20.35 -12.76
C ILE A 1168 4.13 19.95 -11.37
N ALA A 1169 2.95 19.33 -11.25
CA ALA A 1169 2.47 18.82 -9.98
C ALA A 1169 3.42 17.79 -9.36
N SER A 1170 4.04 16.94 -10.19
CA SER A 1170 5.07 15.97 -9.75
C SER A 1170 6.36 16.67 -9.29
N LEU A 1171 6.79 17.70 -10.03
CA LEU A 1171 7.97 18.51 -9.67
C LEU A 1171 7.78 19.26 -8.34
N LEU A 1172 6.59 19.82 -8.12
CA LEU A 1172 6.20 20.48 -6.86
C LEU A 1172 6.07 19.51 -5.68
N SER A 1173 5.99 18.22 -5.96
CA SER A 1173 5.94 17.13 -5.00
C SER A 1173 7.33 16.58 -4.64
N LEU A 1174 8.42 17.15 -5.16
CA LEU A 1174 9.77 16.75 -4.74
C LEU A 1174 10.06 17.23 -3.32
N ASP A 1175 10.81 16.42 -2.56
CA ASP A 1175 11.26 16.81 -1.22
C ASP A 1175 12.40 17.83 -1.30
N PHE A 1176 12.16 19.03 -0.77
CA PHE A 1176 13.13 20.11 -0.68
C PHE A 1176 13.67 20.32 0.75
N THR A 1177 13.45 19.38 1.68
CA THR A 1177 13.77 19.52 3.12
C THR A 1177 15.21 19.15 3.52
N GLU A 1178 16.01 18.47 2.68
CA GLU A 1178 17.37 18.02 3.03
C GLU A 1178 18.25 19.20 3.53
N GLN A 1179 18.48 19.26 4.84
CA GLN A 1179 19.23 20.33 5.51
C GLN A 1179 20.74 20.23 5.25
N GLN A 1180 21.24 21.29 4.61
CA GLN A 1180 22.56 21.94 4.68
C GLN A 1180 23.61 21.31 5.60
N SER A 1181 24.62 20.68 4.98
CA SER A 1181 26.02 20.84 5.40
C SER A 1181 26.75 21.58 4.28
N GLU A 1182 27.73 22.43 4.58
CA GLU A 1182 28.47 23.21 3.55
C GLU A 1182 29.15 22.33 2.48
N SER A 1183 29.39 21.05 2.76
CA SER A 1183 29.90 20.07 1.80
C SER A 1183 28.82 19.44 0.90
N ALA A 1184 27.54 19.57 1.26
CA ALA A 1184 26.40 18.99 0.56
C ALA A 1184 25.76 19.93 -0.47
N ASP A 1185 26.00 21.25 -0.39
CA ASP A 1185 25.37 22.23 -1.29
C ASP A 1185 25.77 22.04 -2.77
N ALA A 1186 27.03 21.70 -3.05
CA ALA A 1186 27.48 21.41 -4.42
C ALA A 1186 26.86 20.10 -4.98
N MET A 1187 26.68 19.08 -4.14
CA MET A 1187 26.06 17.80 -4.50
C MET A 1187 24.54 17.93 -4.70
N LEU A 1188 23.86 18.69 -3.84
CA LEU A 1188 22.41 18.95 -3.93
C LEU A 1188 22.05 19.84 -5.12
N GLY A 1189 22.84 20.88 -5.40
CA GLY A 1189 22.69 21.70 -6.60
C GLY A 1189 22.80 20.86 -7.88
N SER A 1190 23.74 19.91 -7.92
CA SER A 1190 23.87 18.96 -9.04
C SER A 1190 22.67 18.02 -9.19
N LYS A 1191 22.06 17.58 -8.07
CA LYS A 1191 20.89 16.69 -8.04
C LYS A 1191 19.65 17.34 -8.64
N TYR A 1192 19.32 18.59 -8.26
CA TYR A 1192 18.16 19.28 -8.79
C TYR A 1192 18.36 19.77 -10.23
N ALA A 1193 19.59 20.16 -10.60
CA ALA A 1193 19.92 20.49 -11.99
C ALA A 1193 19.66 19.30 -12.94
N MET A 1194 19.94 18.06 -12.50
CA MET A 1194 19.63 16.83 -13.24
C MET A 1194 18.13 16.52 -13.34
N LEU A 1195 17.28 17.20 -12.57
CA LEU A 1195 15.81 17.18 -12.70
C LEU A 1195 15.29 18.34 -13.57
N GLY A 1196 16.19 19.11 -14.20
CA GLY A 1196 15.84 20.26 -15.03
C GLY A 1196 15.49 21.53 -14.25
N ILE A 1197 15.75 21.56 -12.94
CA ILE A 1197 15.51 22.71 -12.05
C ILE A 1197 16.70 23.67 -12.16
N ALA A 1198 16.42 24.91 -12.55
CA ALA A 1198 17.43 25.97 -12.72
C ALA A 1198 17.72 26.72 -11.42
N THR A 1199 16.70 26.98 -10.61
CA THR A 1199 16.82 27.66 -9.30
C THR A 1199 15.61 27.30 -8.44
N ARG A 1200 15.68 27.53 -7.13
CA ARG A 1200 14.55 27.38 -6.21
C ARG A 1200 14.41 28.63 -5.35
N PHE A 1201 13.19 28.94 -4.96
CA PHE A 1201 12.88 30.05 -4.08
C PHE A 1201 12.14 29.55 -2.84
N GLN A 1202 12.39 30.21 -1.71
CA GLN A 1202 11.74 29.92 -0.45
C GLN A 1202 11.17 31.19 0.18
N THR A 1203 9.97 31.09 0.73
CA THR A 1203 9.35 32.12 1.58
C THR A 1203 8.82 31.52 2.88
N ARG A 1204 8.63 32.36 3.90
CA ARG A 1204 8.02 32.01 5.18
C ARG A 1204 6.64 32.61 5.28
N ARG A 1205 5.68 31.81 5.72
CA ARG A 1205 4.38 32.30 6.14
C ARG A 1205 4.50 32.91 7.53
N ILE A 1206 3.95 34.11 7.68
CA ILE A 1206 3.97 34.89 8.92
C ILE A 1206 2.56 35.37 9.25
N LEU A 1207 2.33 35.75 10.50
CA LEU A 1207 1.10 36.41 10.93
C LEU A 1207 1.36 37.90 11.15
N VAL A 1208 0.62 38.75 10.43
CA VAL A 1208 0.61 40.20 10.62
C VAL A 1208 -0.72 40.55 11.30
N GLY A 1209 -0.69 40.70 12.63
CA GLY A 1209 -1.92 40.75 13.44
C GLY A 1209 -2.67 39.42 13.40
N LYS A 1210 -3.89 39.40 12.82
CA LYS A 1210 -4.70 38.18 12.64
C LYS A 1210 -4.69 37.66 11.18
N THR A 1211 -3.93 38.30 10.29
CA THR A 1211 -3.94 37.98 8.86
C THR A 1211 -2.62 37.30 8.47
N PRO A 1212 -2.67 36.11 7.84
CA PRO A 1212 -1.49 35.48 7.27
C PRO A 1212 -0.89 36.31 6.12
N ASN A 1213 0.43 36.31 6.01
CA ASN A 1213 1.17 36.94 4.91
C ASN A 1213 2.44 36.13 4.60
N LEU A 1214 3.17 36.49 3.55
CA LEU A 1214 4.43 35.87 3.15
C LEU A 1214 5.60 36.86 3.28
N THR A 1215 6.80 36.34 3.59
CA THR A 1215 8.03 37.14 3.49
C THR A 1215 8.46 37.30 2.03
N ALA A 1216 9.39 38.22 1.77
CA ALA A 1216 10.12 38.20 0.50
C ALA A 1216 10.80 36.84 0.30
N ALA A 1217 10.78 36.35 -0.93
CA ALA A 1217 11.40 35.09 -1.28
C ALA A 1217 12.92 35.22 -1.31
N ILE A 1218 13.63 34.18 -0.90
CA ILE A 1218 15.08 34.05 -1.03
C ILE A 1218 15.40 32.90 -1.98
N ALA A 1219 16.43 33.04 -2.81
CA ALA A 1219 16.94 31.92 -3.60
C ALA A 1219 17.63 30.91 -2.67
N VAL A 1220 17.37 29.61 -2.87
CA VAL A 1220 17.92 28.54 -2.01
C VAL A 1220 18.55 27.44 -2.86
N GLY A 1221 19.88 27.34 -2.77
CA GLY A 1221 20.72 26.38 -3.48
C GLY A 1221 20.99 26.78 -4.92
#